data_AF-A0A3S3QDU0-F1
#
_entry.id   AF-A0A3S3QDU0-F1
#
_cell.length_a   1.000
_cell.length_b   1.000
_cell.length_c   1.000
_cell.angle_alpha   90.00
_cell.angle_beta   90.00
_cell.angle_gamma   90.00
#
_symmetry.space_group_name_H-M   'P 1'
#
loop_
_entity.id
_entity.type
_entity.pdbx_description
1 polymer ?
#
loop_
_entity_poly.entity_id
_entity_poly.type
_entity_poly.pdbx_seq_one_letter_code
_entity_poly.pdbx_strand_id
1 'polypeptide(L)'
;MAAHILLLALLSLSSTLIHAYDPSPLQDICVADLKSPVFVNGRVCKDPKLAKADDFFFQGLDEPGNTSNNVGSKVTPVFVDQIAGLNTLGISLARIDFAPYGENPPHTHPRATEILTVLEGTLYVGFVLSNQNNNTLITKVLNKGDVFVFPIGLIHFQANIGHTPAVAIAALSSQNPGVITIANSVFGSKPPISDNILAKAFQVDKKSSSFPSLPHLFTLTIQVLYKTFVSQILTHMVHLICVVVNGFVCKAIKEVKANDFFLSGFDKPSNTKNKVGFNVKNALVNQIPGINTLGVSLVRLDFAPYGENPSHTHPCATEILTVLEGTLYMGFVLSNQNTNTLITKVLNKGDVFVFPIGLIHFQANIGRTPAVAISTLSSQNPGVITIPNSVFGSHPPIFDDILAKAFQVDKKVIDHLQAQFWMAAHILLLALLSLSSTLIHAYDPSPLQDICVADLKSPVFVNGRVCKDPKLAKADDFFFEGLDKPGNTSNNVGSKVTPVFVDQIAGLNTLGISLARIDFAPYGENPPHTHPRATEILTVLEGMLYVGFVLSNQNNNTLITKVLNKGDVFVFPIGLIHFQANIGHTPAVAIAAFSSQNPGVITIANSVFGSKPPISDNILAKAFQVDKKVIDYLQAQFWVDP
;
A
#
# COMPACT_ATOMS: atom_id res chain seq x y z
N MET A 1 16.04 -40.09 29.27
CA MET A 1 16.94 -39.60 28.19
C MET A 1 16.39 -39.85 26.79
N ALA A 2 15.88 -41.03 26.43
CA ALA A 2 15.34 -41.30 25.09
C ALA A 2 14.13 -40.41 24.69
N ALA A 3 13.23 -40.07 25.62
CA ALA A 3 12.08 -39.20 25.35
C ALA A 3 12.46 -37.71 25.12
N HIS A 4 13.59 -37.25 25.66
CA HIS A 4 14.07 -35.88 25.42
C HIS A 4 14.82 -35.77 24.08
N ILE A 5 15.51 -36.85 23.66
CA ILE A 5 16.17 -36.91 22.35
C ILE A 5 15.14 -37.02 21.22
N LEU A 6 14.03 -37.74 21.42
CA LEU A 6 12.94 -37.81 20.44
C LEU A 6 12.20 -36.47 20.30
N LEU A 7 12.04 -35.72 21.39
CA LEU A 7 11.44 -34.37 21.38
C LEU A 7 12.35 -33.35 20.67
N LEU A 8 13.67 -33.42 20.91
CA LEU A 8 14.66 -32.59 20.21
C LEU A 8 14.79 -32.96 18.71
N ALA A 9 14.63 -34.23 18.34
CA ALA A 9 14.62 -34.69 16.95
C ALA A 9 13.32 -34.32 16.20
N LEU A 10 12.17 -34.26 16.88
CA LEU A 10 10.90 -33.79 16.29
C LEU A 10 10.87 -32.25 16.13
N LEU A 11 11.57 -31.51 16.99
CA LEU A 11 11.75 -30.06 16.88
C LEU A 11 12.70 -29.66 15.73
N SER A 12 13.68 -30.50 15.37
CA SER A 12 14.59 -30.22 14.25
C SER A 12 14.02 -30.54 12.86
N LEU A 13 12.89 -31.24 12.76
CA LEU A 13 12.22 -31.61 11.49
C LEU A 13 11.08 -30.65 11.08
N SER A 14 10.71 -29.67 11.91
CA SER A 14 9.56 -28.78 11.67
C SER A 14 9.92 -27.34 11.27
N SER A 15 11.19 -27.03 11.06
CA SER A 15 11.65 -25.71 10.62
C SER A 15 12.15 -25.76 9.18
N THR A 16 11.23 -25.88 8.24
CA THR A 16 11.54 -25.51 6.84
C THR A 16 11.45 -23.98 6.74
N LEU A 17 12.62 -23.34 6.70
CA LEU A 17 12.74 -21.93 6.31
C LEU A 17 12.48 -21.85 4.81
N ILE A 18 11.28 -21.41 4.42
CA ILE A 18 11.01 -20.99 3.05
C ILE A 18 11.41 -19.53 2.97
N HIS A 19 12.55 -19.26 2.35
CA HIS A 19 12.94 -17.91 1.98
C HIS A 19 12.40 -17.59 0.59
N ALA A 20 11.53 -16.58 0.50
CA ALA A 20 11.41 -15.80 -0.71
C ALA A 20 12.52 -14.75 -0.66
N TYR A 21 13.61 -14.98 -1.40
CA TYR A 21 14.63 -13.96 -1.63
C TYR A 21 14.21 -13.11 -2.83
N ASP A 22 14.55 -11.83 -2.80
CA ASP A 22 14.68 -11.05 -4.04
C ASP A 22 15.52 -11.85 -5.04
N PRO A 23 15.19 -11.83 -6.34
CA PRO A 23 15.96 -12.57 -7.34
C PRO A 23 17.44 -12.19 -7.19
N SER A 24 18.30 -13.19 -6.96
CA SER A 24 19.73 -12.97 -6.79
C SER A 24 20.26 -12.15 -7.97
N PRO A 25 21.17 -11.19 -7.73
CA PRO A 25 21.69 -10.37 -8.82
C PRO A 25 22.36 -11.28 -9.85
N LEU A 26 22.00 -11.10 -11.13
CA LEU A 26 22.55 -11.89 -12.25
C LEU A 26 24.04 -11.60 -12.53
N GLN A 27 24.60 -10.60 -11.85
CA GLN A 27 25.98 -10.12 -11.99
C GLN A 27 26.51 -9.74 -10.59
N ASP A 28 27.82 -9.88 -10.39
CA ASP A 28 28.46 -9.61 -9.08
C ASP A 28 28.32 -8.15 -8.63
N ILE A 29 28.28 -7.21 -9.59
CA ILE A 29 28.13 -5.78 -9.36
C ILE A 29 27.22 -5.13 -10.40
N CYS A 30 26.49 -4.10 -10.00
CA CYS A 30 25.76 -3.20 -10.88
C CYS A 30 26.06 -1.77 -10.46
N VAL A 31 27.07 -1.13 -11.05
CA VAL A 31 27.36 0.29 -10.76
C VAL A 31 26.38 1.17 -11.55
N ALA A 32 25.68 2.09 -10.87
CA ALA A 32 24.73 2.99 -11.53
C ALA A 32 25.41 3.83 -12.63
N ASP A 33 24.84 3.84 -13.83
CA ASP A 33 25.17 4.82 -14.85
C ASP A 33 24.41 6.13 -14.60
N LEU A 34 25.05 7.06 -13.88
CA LEU A 34 24.48 8.37 -13.57
C LEU A 34 24.31 9.28 -14.80
N LYS A 35 24.87 8.92 -15.95
CA LYS A 35 24.75 9.67 -17.21
C LYS A 35 23.72 9.08 -18.17
N SER A 36 23.21 7.89 -17.88
CA SER A 36 22.24 7.23 -18.74
C SER A 36 20.94 8.05 -18.81
N PRO A 37 20.39 8.29 -20.01
CA PRO A 37 19.08 8.89 -20.16
C PRO A 37 17.93 7.91 -19.88
N VAL A 38 18.23 6.62 -19.67
CA VAL A 38 17.24 5.56 -19.44
C VAL A 38 16.95 5.43 -17.95
N PHE A 39 15.68 5.59 -17.58
CA PHE A 39 15.20 5.33 -16.23
C PHE A 39 14.47 3.96 -16.18
N VAL A 40 14.67 3.23 -15.09
CA VAL A 40 13.97 1.98 -14.75
C VAL A 40 13.55 2.04 -13.27
N ASN A 41 13.03 0.97 -12.66
CA ASN A 41 12.87 0.93 -11.21
C ASN A 41 14.27 0.94 -10.55
N GLY A 42 14.88 2.12 -10.37
CA GLY A 42 16.28 2.31 -10.01
C GLY A 42 17.15 2.81 -11.17
N ARG A 43 18.46 2.58 -11.09
CA ARG A 43 19.43 3.00 -12.11
C ARG A 43 19.87 1.81 -12.97
N VAL A 44 20.02 2.03 -14.28
CA VAL A 44 20.66 1.05 -15.16
C VAL A 44 22.14 0.89 -14.79
N CYS A 45 22.68 -0.31 -14.98
CA CYS A 45 24.09 -0.61 -14.72
C CYS A 45 24.96 -0.13 -15.91
N LYS A 46 26.11 0.47 -15.63
CA LYS A 46 27.19 0.57 -16.64
C LYS A 46 27.86 -0.80 -16.84
N ASP A 47 28.62 -0.97 -17.91
CA ASP A 47 29.41 -2.19 -18.14
C ASP A 47 30.28 -2.50 -16.90
N PRO A 48 30.15 -3.69 -16.27
CA PRO A 48 30.95 -4.08 -15.11
C PRO A 48 32.46 -3.97 -15.31
N LYS A 49 32.95 -4.09 -16.56
CA LYS A 49 34.38 -3.92 -16.89
C LYS A 49 34.88 -2.48 -16.72
N LEU A 50 33.97 -1.52 -16.63
CA LEU A 50 34.27 -0.10 -16.41
C LEU A 50 34.13 0.29 -14.93
N ALA A 51 33.86 -0.66 -14.03
CA ALA A 51 33.83 -0.42 -12.60
C ALA A 51 35.25 -0.15 -12.06
N LYS A 52 35.37 0.84 -11.19
CA LYS A 52 36.61 1.27 -10.52
C LYS A 52 36.34 1.53 -9.05
N ALA A 53 37.41 1.56 -8.24
CA ALA A 53 37.31 1.77 -6.79
C ALA A 53 36.52 3.05 -6.43
N ASP A 54 36.70 4.13 -7.18
CA ASP A 54 35.96 5.39 -6.99
C ASP A 54 34.45 5.24 -7.07
N ASP A 55 33.93 4.22 -7.77
CA ASP A 55 32.49 4.00 -7.85
C ASP A 55 31.91 3.52 -6.51
N PHE A 56 32.74 3.00 -5.60
CA PHE A 56 32.37 2.42 -4.31
C PHE A 56 32.89 3.25 -3.12
N PHE A 57 33.36 4.48 -3.38
CA PHE A 57 34.05 5.29 -2.40
C PHE A 57 33.39 6.67 -2.26
N PHE A 58 33.30 7.16 -1.03
CA PHE A 58 32.91 8.52 -0.70
C PHE A 58 33.86 9.10 0.35
N GLN A 59 34.32 10.32 0.11
CA GLN A 59 35.18 11.09 1.02
C GLN A 59 34.42 12.28 1.59
N GLY A 60 34.71 12.68 2.84
CA GLY A 60 34.16 13.89 3.45
C GLY A 60 33.03 13.65 4.44
N LEU A 61 32.74 12.39 4.82
CA LEU A 61 31.82 12.08 5.91
C LEU A 61 32.37 12.50 7.29
N ASP A 62 33.66 12.78 7.40
CA ASP A 62 34.35 13.29 8.58
C ASP A 62 34.15 14.80 8.79
N GLU A 63 33.83 15.53 7.72
CA GLU A 63 33.56 16.97 7.76
C GLU A 63 32.16 17.26 8.36
N PRO A 64 32.06 18.13 9.38
CA PRO A 64 30.76 18.51 9.95
C PRO A 64 29.88 19.26 8.95
N GLY A 65 28.62 18.87 8.85
CA GLY A 65 27.62 19.60 8.08
C GLY A 65 27.28 20.97 8.68
N ASN A 66 26.90 21.93 7.83
CA ASN A 66 26.47 23.25 8.29
C ASN A 66 25.07 23.21 8.94
N THR A 67 25.03 23.34 10.26
CA THR A 67 23.81 23.35 11.08
C THR A 67 23.21 24.74 11.31
N SER A 68 23.75 25.78 10.66
CA SER A 68 23.25 27.16 10.76
C SER A 68 21.96 27.35 9.93
N ASN A 69 20.89 26.70 10.35
CA ASN A 69 19.57 26.76 9.74
C ASN A 69 18.47 26.62 10.81
N ASN A 70 17.21 26.79 10.42
CA ASN A 70 16.07 26.88 11.35
C ASN A 70 15.84 25.60 12.18
N VAL A 71 16.23 24.44 11.67
CA VAL A 71 16.08 23.15 12.38
C VAL A 71 17.34 22.80 13.17
N GLY A 72 18.46 23.49 12.93
CA GLY A 72 19.70 23.28 13.67
C GLY A 72 20.38 21.94 13.36
N SER A 73 20.08 21.30 12.24
CA SER A 73 20.71 20.04 11.83
C SER A 73 21.07 20.01 10.36
N LYS A 74 21.98 19.10 9.99
CA LYS A 74 22.34 18.82 8.60
C LYS A 74 22.48 17.33 8.39
N VAL A 75 21.68 16.79 7.46
CA VAL A 75 21.86 15.44 6.92
C VAL A 75 22.78 15.51 5.70
N THR A 76 23.83 14.71 5.72
CA THR A 76 24.79 14.49 4.63
C THR A 76 24.57 13.07 4.08
N PRO A 77 23.77 12.91 3.01
CA PRO A 77 23.43 11.60 2.47
C PRO A 77 24.58 11.01 1.68
N VAL A 78 24.74 9.69 1.78
CA VAL A 78 25.66 8.86 0.99
C VAL A 78 24.83 7.74 0.38
N PHE A 79 24.02 8.13 -0.60
CA PHE A 79 23.09 7.26 -1.33
C PHE A 79 23.68 6.89 -2.69
N VAL A 80 22.91 6.20 -3.53
CA VAL A 80 23.35 5.78 -4.88
C VAL A 80 23.83 6.93 -5.77
N ASP A 81 23.34 8.16 -5.56
CA ASP A 81 23.78 9.34 -6.32
C ASP A 81 25.17 9.85 -5.88
N GLN A 82 25.63 9.51 -4.67
CA GLN A 82 26.97 9.82 -4.16
C GLN A 82 27.95 8.66 -4.37
N ILE A 83 27.50 7.42 -4.17
CA ILE A 83 28.25 6.19 -4.42
C ILE A 83 27.47 5.34 -5.41
N ALA A 84 27.82 5.44 -6.69
CA ALA A 84 27.14 4.72 -7.78
C ALA A 84 27.15 3.19 -7.60
N GLY A 85 28.17 2.66 -6.92
CA GLY A 85 28.32 1.26 -6.57
C GLY A 85 27.33 0.73 -5.55
N LEU A 86 26.58 1.59 -4.84
CA LEU A 86 25.48 1.15 -3.96
C LEU A 86 24.27 0.64 -4.75
N ASN A 87 24.22 0.87 -6.07
CA ASN A 87 23.08 0.48 -6.88
C ASN A 87 22.82 -1.03 -6.79
N THR A 88 21.57 -1.41 -6.56
CA THR A 88 21.08 -2.79 -6.32
C THR A 88 21.56 -3.47 -5.03
N LEU A 89 22.40 -2.82 -4.20
CA LEU A 89 22.92 -3.44 -2.97
C LEU A 89 21.97 -3.33 -1.76
N GLY A 90 20.88 -2.58 -1.87
CA GLY A 90 19.87 -2.49 -0.81
C GLY A 90 20.35 -1.76 0.45
N ILE A 91 21.43 -0.97 0.37
CA ILE A 91 22.00 -0.26 1.51
C ILE A 91 22.43 1.17 1.15
N SER A 92 22.33 2.07 2.12
CA SER A 92 22.95 3.40 2.06
C SER A 92 23.29 3.93 3.46
N LEU A 93 23.96 5.08 3.51
CA LEU A 93 24.41 5.72 4.75
C LEU A 93 24.07 7.21 4.73
N ALA A 94 23.94 7.82 5.90
CA ALA A 94 23.94 9.27 6.07
C ALA A 94 24.64 9.65 7.38
N ARG A 95 25.38 10.76 7.37
CA ARG A 95 25.78 11.45 8.60
C ARG A 95 24.77 12.52 8.93
N ILE A 96 24.47 12.68 10.21
CA ILE A 96 23.60 13.73 10.71
C ILE A 96 24.36 14.52 11.78
N ASP A 97 24.55 15.80 11.53
CA ASP A 97 25.12 16.75 12.47
C ASP A 97 24.01 17.60 13.09
N PHE A 98 24.03 17.77 14.41
CA PHE A 98 23.07 18.58 15.16
C PHE A 98 23.81 19.66 15.94
N ALA A 99 23.39 20.91 15.79
CA ALA A 99 23.71 21.97 16.75
C ALA A 99 23.11 21.63 18.13
N PRO A 100 23.52 22.30 19.22
CA PRO A 100 22.79 22.26 20.49
C PRO A 100 21.30 22.54 20.23
N TYR A 101 20.43 21.67 20.72
CA TYR A 101 18.99 21.72 20.48
C TYR A 101 18.54 21.57 19.02
N GLY A 102 19.43 21.19 18.10
CA GLY A 102 19.08 20.91 16.71
C GLY A 102 18.22 19.66 16.56
N GLU A 103 17.45 19.56 15.49
CA GLU A 103 16.60 18.41 15.20
C GLU A 103 16.62 18.05 13.72
N ASN A 104 16.45 16.77 13.43
CA ASN A 104 15.98 16.26 12.16
C ASN A 104 14.46 16.09 12.30
N PRO A 105 13.66 16.97 11.65
CA PRO A 105 12.21 17.04 11.85
C PRO A 105 11.49 15.71 11.59
N PRO A 106 10.22 15.57 12.02
CA PRO A 106 9.40 14.43 11.64
C PRO A 106 9.43 14.16 10.13
N HIS A 107 9.86 12.96 9.76
CA HIS A 107 9.98 12.50 8.38
C HIS A 107 9.75 10.99 8.28
N THR A 108 9.71 10.46 7.06
CA THR A 108 9.64 9.03 6.79
C THR A 108 10.48 8.67 5.57
N HIS A 109 10.94 7.41 5.53
CA HIS A 109 11.63 6.79 4.42
C HIS A 109 10.69 5.72 3.82
N PRO A 110 10.04 5.98 2.66
CA PRO A 110 9.08 5.04 2.08
C PRO A 110 9.71 3.72 1.64
N ARG A 111 11.05 3.66 1.48
CA ARG A 111 11.77 2.50 0.95
C ARG A 111 12.80 1.89 1.89
N ALA A 112 12.98 2.41 3.11
CA ALA A 112 14.05 1.95 3.99
C ALA A 112 13.67 1.96 5.47
N THR A 113 14.12 0.91 6.16
CA THR A 113 14.36 0.95 7.60
C THR A 113 15.65 1.72 7.85
N GLU A 114 15.69 2.56 8.88
CA GLU A 114 16.88 3.29 9.32
C GLU A 114 17.42 2.69 10.64
N ILE A 115 18.73 2.47 10.72
CA ILE A 115 19.45 2.19 11.96
C ILE A 115 20.36 3.39 12.25
N LEU A 116 20.12 4.05 13.37
CA LEU A 116 20.86 5.22 13.81
C LEU A 116 21.83 4.85 14.93
N THR A 117 23.09 5.22 14.79
CA THR A 117 24.14 5.11 15.80
C THR A 117 24.61 6.50 16.22
N VAL A 118 24.55 6.82 17.51
CA VAL A 118 25.04 8.10 18.03
C VAL A 118 26.55 8.05 18.19
N LEU A 119 27.26 8.94 17.50
CA LEU A 119 28.71 9.05 17.62
C LEU A 119 29.11 10.04 18.72
N GLU A 120 28.34 11.11 18.91
CA GLU A 120 28.59 12.16 19.90
C GLU A 120 27.29 12.83 20.35
N GLY A 121 27.28 13.37 21.58
CA GLY A 121 26.13 14.07 22.16
C GLY A 121 25.02 13.15 22.67
N THR A 122 23.83 13.73 22.85
CA THR A 122 22.64 13.05 23.38
C THR A 122 21.42 13.37 22.52
N LEU A 123 20.79 12.35 21.96
CA LEU A 123 19.62 12.48 21.07
C LEU A 123 18.37 11.91 21.73
N TYR A 124 17.27 12.67 21.74
CA TYR A 124 15.93 12.13 21.92
C TYR A 124 15.36 11.74 20.56
N VAL A 125 15.01 10.47 20.41
CA VAL A 125 14.51 9.91 19.15
C VAL A 125 13.17 9.22 19.35
N GLY A 126 12.40 9.10 18.28
CA GLY A 126 11.21 8.26 18.31
C GLY A 126 10.53 8.08 16.96
N PHE A 127 9.62 7.10 16.89
CA PHE A 127 8.73 6.86 15.76
C PHE A 127 7.30 6.59 16.21
N VAL A 128 6.34 6.82 15.33
CA VAL A 128 4.91 6.65 15.61
C VAL A 128 4.38 5.44 14.85
N LEU A 129 3.71 4.52 15.57
CA LEU A 129 3.04 3.38 14.96
C LEU A 129 1.84 3.81 14.11
N SER A 130 1.41 2.97 13.17
CA SER A 130 0.25 3.24 12.32
C SER A 130 -1.06 3.39 13.11
N ASN A 131 -2.10 3.90 12.45
CA ASN A 131 -3.43 4.10 13.04
C ASN A 131 -4.02 2.80 13.64
N GLN A 132 -3.72 1.65 13.03
CA GLN A 132 -4.16 0.33 13.51
C GLN A 132 -3.59 0.01 14.90
N ASN A 133 -2.50 0.67 15.29
CA ASN A 133 -1.82 0.57 16.58
C ASN A 133 -1.91 1.88 17.39
N ASN A 134 -3.04 2.59 17.24
CA ASN A 134 -3.40 3.78 18.02
C ASN A 134 -2.40 4.96 17.94
N ASN A 135 -1.62 5.09 16.87
CA ASN A 135 -0.61 6.17 16.76
C ASN A 135 0.34 6.21 17.97
N THR A 136 0.70 5.05 18.51
CA THR A 136 1.56 4.98 19.70
C THR A 136 2.95 5.49 19.38
N LEU A 137 3.47 6.43 20.18
CA LEU A 137 4.83 6.97 20.07
C LEU A 137 5.81 6.06 20.83
N ILE A 138 6.83 5.56 20.12
CA ILE A 138 7.94 4.78 20.68
C ILE A 138 9.17 5.66 20.71
N THR A 139 9.71 5.95 21.89
CA THR A 139 10.82 6.91 22.05
C THR A 139 11.92 6.42 22.99
N LYS A 140 13.13 6.96 22.80
CA LYS A 140 14.29 6.74 23.66
C LYS A 140 15.22 7.96 23.66
N VAL A 141 15.91 8.18 24.78
CA VAL A 141 17.10 9.05 24.81
C VAL A 141 18.33 8.19 24.58
N LEU A 142 19.12 8.53 23.57
CA LEU A 142 20.34 7.88 23.13
C LEU A 142 21.54 8.73 23.52
N ASN A 143 22.60 8.10 24.00
CA ASN A 143 23.92 8.69 24.23
C ASN A 143 24.93 8.14 23.24
N LYS A 144 26.14 8.70 23.22
CA LYS A 144 27.27 8.19 22.44
C LYS A 144 27.42 6.67 22.58
N GLY A 145 27.42 5.97 21.44
CA GLY A 145 27.51 4.52 21.32
C GLY A 145 26.16 3.80 21.24
N ASP A 146 25.06 4.46 21.58
CA ASP A 146 23.72 3.86 21.52
C ASP A 146 23.22 3.76 20.07
N VAL A 147 22.38 2.74 19.84
CA VAL A 147 21.77 2.44 18.54
C VAL A 147 20.26 2.37 18.66
N PHE A 148 19.53 2.88 17.66
CA PHE A 148 18.08 2.81 17.58
C PHE A 148 17.61 2.53 16.16
N VAL A 149 16.48 1.84 16.00
CA VAL A 149 15.96 1.42 14.69
C VAL A 149 14.60 2.06 14.43
N PHE A 150 14.44 2.64 13.24
CA PHE A 150 13.19 3.21 12.74
C PHE A 150 12.64 2.32 11.62
N PRO A 151 11.48 1.67 11.81
CA PRO A 151 10.89 0.81 10.79
C PRO A 151 10.52 1.57 9.51
N ILE A 152 10.67 0.89 8.36
CA ILE A 152 10.29 1.40 7.04
C ILE A 152 8.90 2.06 7.01
N GLY A 153 8.81 3.22 6.38
CA GLY A 153 7.55 3.93 6.15
C GLY A 153 6.92 4.60 7.38
N LEU A 154 7.43 4.41 8.60
CA LEU A 154 6.90 5.07 9.80
C LEU A 154 7.44 6.48 9.98
N ILE A 155 6.58 7.39 10.47
CA ILE A 155 6.98 8.76 10.80
C ILE A 155 7.89 8.72 12.03
N HIS A 156 9.07 9.33 11.94
CA HIS A 156 10.06 9.38 13.00
C HIS A 156 10.87 10.68 13.00
N PHE A 157 11.59 10.92 14.09
CA PHE A 157 12.39 12.13 14.30
C PHE A 157 13.63 11.84 15.17
N GLN A 158 14.60 12.75 15.10
CA GLN A 158 15.77 12.77 15.97
C GLN A 158 16.00 14.22 16.45
N ALA A 159 16.12 14.44 17.76
CA ALA A 159 16.34 15.76 18.33
C ALA A 159 17.52 15.74 19.31
N ASN A 160 18.48 16.63 19.13
CA ASN A 160 19.53 16.86 20.13
C ASN A 160 18.91 17.58 21.32
N ILE A 161 18.97 16.98 22.51
CA ILE A 161 18.48 17.60 23.76
C ILE A 161 19.63 18.13 24.63
N GLY A 162 20.87 17.97 24.17
CA GLY A 162 22.06 18.42 24.85
C GLY A 162 22.42 19.89 24.57
N HIS A 163 23.24 20.44 25.46
CA HIS A 163 23.83 21.77 25.33
C HIS A 163 25.05 21.81 24.38
N THR A 164 25.52 20.64 23.94
CA THR A 164 26.63 20.49 23.00
C THR A 164 26.12 19.97 21.65
N PRO A 165 26.87 20.16 20.56
CA PRO A 165 26.57 19.48 19.30
C PRO A 165 26.48 17.95 19.48
N ALA A 166 25.71 17.31 18.60
CA ALA A 166 25.59 15.86 18.52
C ALA A 166 25.83 15.40 17.08
N VAL A 167 26.34 14.18 16.93
CA VAL A 167 26.63 13.57 15.63
C VAL A 167 26.10 12.14 15.64
N ALA A 168 25.44 11.74 14.57
CA ALA A 168 24.98 10.38 14.38
C ALA A 168 25.22 9.88 12.95
N ILE A 169 25.26 8.57 12.80
CA ILE A 169 25.31 7.87 11.52
C ILE A 169 24.06 7.03 11.37
N ALA A 170 23.36 7.20 10.26
CA ALA A 170 22.19 6.43 9.87
C ALA A 170 22.57 5.47 8.74
N ALA A 171 22.37 4.16 8.93
CA ALA A 171 22.44 3.16 7.88
C ALA A 171 21.02 2.78 7.45
N LEU A 172 20.74 2.75 6.16
CA LEU A 172 19.39 2.55 5.63
C LEU A 172 19.33 1.31 4.75
N SER A 173 18.25 0.53 4.86
CA SER A 173 18.03 -0.72 4.11
C SER A 173 17.57 -0.49 2.66
N SER A 174 18.07 0.56 2.01
CA SER A 174 17.87 0.84 0.59
C SER A 174 18.97 1.77 0.08
N GLN A 175 19.43 1.56 -1.15
CA GLN A 175 20.38 2.45 -1.83
C GLN A 175 19.80 3.82 -2.19
N ASN A 176 18.47 3.91 -2.23
CA ASN A 176 17.72 5.16 -2.39
C ASN A 176 16.54 5.11 -1.43
N PRO A 177 16.71 5.51 -0.17
CA PRO A 177 15.67 5.34 0.85
C PRO A 177 14.42 6.21 0.61
N GLY A 178 14.56 7.30 -0.16
CA GLY A 178 13.56 8.37 -0.26
C GLY A 178 13.41 9.13 1.05
N VAL A 179 13.01 10.40 1.04
CA VAL A 179 12.79 11.16 2.28
C VAL A 179 11.56 12.04 2.10
N ILE A 180 10.60 11.88 3.02
CA ILE A 180 9.39 12.71 3.07
C ILE A 180 9.39 13.45 4.40
N THR A 181 9.85 14.71 4.42
CA THR A 181 9.71 15.57 5.60
C THR A 181 8.26 16.03 5.73
N ILE A 182 7.62 15.76 6.87
CA ILE A 182 6.16 15.90 7.01
C ILE A 182 5.72 17.34 6.83
N ALA A 183 6.33 18.29 7.56
CA ALA A 183 5.98 19.70 7.48
C ALA A 183 6.14 20.25 6.05
N ASN A 184 7.29 19.99 5.42
CA ASN A 184 7.57 20.48 4.07
C ASN A 184 6.63 19.86 3.02
N SER A 185 6.26 18.59 3.17
CA SER A 185 5.41 17.90 2.20
C SER A 185 3.95 18.35 2.31
N VAL A 186 3.44 18.53 3.53
CA VAL A 186 2.05 18.94 3.77
C VAL A 186 1.85 20.45 3.56
N PHE A 187 2.74 21.28 4.10
CA PHE A 187 2.58 22.75 4.12
C PHE A 187 3.47 23.49 3.11
N GLY A 188 4.49 22.83 2.55
CA GLY A 188 5.47 23.43 1.62
C GLY A 188 5.43 22.88 0.20
N SER A 189 4.39 22.13 -0.15
CA SER A 189 4.22 21.59 -1.50
C SER A 189 3.97 22.68 -2.55
N LYS A 190 4.40 22.42 -3.79
CA LYS A 190 4.23 23.33 -4.93
C LYS A 190 3.53 22.61 -6.08
N PRO A 191 2.34 23.06 -6.54
CA PRO A 191 1.50 24.09 -5.90
C PRO A 191 1.05 23.69 -4.47
N PRO A 192 0.62 24.64 -3.62
CA PRO A 192 0.21 24.34 -2.25
C PRO A 192 -1.11 23.55 -2.19
N ILE A 193 -1.26 22.69 -1.18
CA ILE A 193 -2.55 22.09 -0.82
C ILE A 193 -3.48 23.19 -0.31
N SER A 194 -4.76 23.13 -0.69
CA SER A 194 -5.77 24.13 -0.29
C SER A 194 -5.86 24.30 1.23
N ASP A 195 -5.78 25.55 1.71
CA ASP A 195 -5.93 25.90 3.13
C ASP A 195 -7.21 25.35 3.77
N ASN A 196 -8.30 25.24 3.01
CA ASN A 196 -9.56 24.73 3.54
C ASN A 196 -9.46 23.23 3.87
N ILE A 197 -8.71 22.48 3.06
CA ILE A 197 -8.46 21.05 3.27
C ILE A 197 -7.50 20.88 4.45
N LEU A 198 -6.43 21.67 4.49
CA LEU A 198 -5.50 21.63 5.62
C LEU A 198 -6.19 22.02 6.94
N ALA A 199 -6.95 23.11 6.97
CA ALA A 199 -7.64 23.56 8.17
C ALA A 199 -8.59 22.49 8.72
N LYS A 200 -9.35 21.83 7.85
CA LYS A 200 -10.25 20.76 8.25
C LYS A 200 -9.49 19.49 8.69
N ALA A 201 -8.38 19.15 8.03
CA ALA A 201 -7.60 17.95 8.32
C ALA A 201 -6.94 18.07 9.70
N PHE A 202 -6.47 19.27 10.02
CA PHE A 202 -5.90 19.63 11.31
C PHE A 202 -6.95 20.07 12.35
N GLN A 203 -8.24 20.07 11.97
CA GLN A 203 -9.38 20.44 12.82
C GLN A 203 -9.25 21.85 13.43
N VAL A 204 -8.75 22.82 12.66
CA VAL A 204 -8.57 24.21 13.06
C VAL A 204 -9.49 25.15 12.27
N ASP A 205 -9.96 26.21 12.93
CA ASP A 205 -10.76 27.25 12.26
C ASP A 205 -9.86 28.26 11.54
N LYS A 206 -10.21 28.63 10.30
CA LYS A 206 -9.46 29.57 9.43
C LYS A 206 -9.27 31.00 10.02
N LYS A 207 -9.88 31.29 11.18
CA LYS A 207 -9.89 32.62 11.85
C LYS A 207 -9.06 32.72 13.13
N SER A 208 -8.25 31.72 13.48
CA SER A 208 -7.47 31.76 14.71
C SER A 208 -6.17 32.57 14.59
N SER A 209 -6.29 33.90 14.70
CA SER A 209 -5.24 34.78 15.23
C SER A 209 -5.64 35.37 16.59
N SER A 210 -6.59 34.73 17.28
CA SER A 210 -7.05 35.15 18.61
C SER A 210 -7.40 33.92 19.46
N PHE A 211 -6.61 33.72 20.52
CA PHE A 211 -6.73 32.66 21.51
C PHE A 211 -8.00 32.80 22.36
N PRO A 212 -8.82 31.73 22.53
CA PRO A 212 -9.74 31.64 23.65
C PRO A 212 -9.04 31.03 24.88
N SER A 213 -9.23 31.67 26.03
CA SER A 213 -8.88 31.15 27.35
C SER A 213 -9.80 30.00 27.77
N LEU A 214 -9.23 28.89 28.26
CA LEU A 214 -9.97 27.77 28.87
C LEU A 214 -10.71 28.19 30.16
N PRO A 215 -11.95 27.71 30.40
CA PRO A 215 -12.49 27.59 31.75
C PRO A 215 -12.35 26.15 32.28
N HIS A 216 -11.93 26.05 33.55
CA HIS A 216 -12.11 24.87 34.40
C HIS A 216 -13.59 24.54 34.59
N LEU A 217 -13.98 23.26 34.69
CA LEU A 217 -14.85 22.75 35.77
C LEU A 217 -15.05 21.21 35.74
N PHE A 218 -14.68 20.60 36.87
CA PHE A 218 -15.33 19.53 37.67
C PHE A 218 -15.57 18.07 37.20
N THR A 219 -15.28 17.24 38.21
CA THR A 219 -15.50 15.82 38.49
C THR A 219 -16.95 15.34 38.38
N LEU A 220 -17.16 14.09 37.94
CA LEU A 220 -18.18 13.19 38.50
C LEU A 220 -17.83 11.69 38.31
N THR A 221 -18.35 10.92 39.25
CA THR A 221 -18.15 9.53 39.70
C THR A 221 -18.53 8.41 38.71
N ILE A 222 -17.84 7.27 38.83
CA ILE A 222 -18.18 6.00 38.16
C ILE A 222 -18.83 5.03 39.17
N GLN A 223 -19.93 4.39 38.78
CA GLN A 223 -20.42 3.17 39.43
C GLN A 223 -21.10 2.20 38.45
N VAL A 224 -20.78 0.91 38.67
CA VAL A 224 -21.46 -0.33 38.26
C VAL A 224 -21.37 -0.76 36.77
N LEU A 225 -20.61 -1.85 36.51
CA LEU A 225 -21.17 -3.20 36.28
C LEU A 225 -20.06 -4.21 35.97
N TYR A 226 -19.76 -5.04 36.99
CA TYR A 226 -19.01 -6.28 36.89
C TYR A 226 -20.01 -7.42 37.05
N LYS A 227 -20.17 -8.27 36.01
CA LYS A 227 -20.58 -9.70 36.07
C LYS A 227 -20.99 -10.18 34.67
N THR A 228 -20.06 -10.81 33.96
CA THR A 228 -20.24 -12.09 33.23
C THR A 228 -19.02 -12.32 32.32
N PHE A 229 -17.91 -12.81 32.88
CA PHE A 229 -16.82 -13.34 32.05
C PHE A 229 -16.00 -14.40 32.79
N VAL A 230 -16.71 -15.43 33.29
CA VAL A 230 -16.09 -16.68 33.76
C VAL A 230 -16.96 -17.83 33.28
N SER A 231 -16.91 -18.15 31.98
CA SER A 231 -17.40 -19.44 31.45
C SER A 231 -17.01 -19.70 29.97
N GLN A 232 -15.78 -19.38 29.54
CA GLN A 232 -15.40 -19.72 28.15
C GLN A 232 -13.89 -19.93 27.91
N ILE A 233 -13.12 -20.32 28.94
CA ILE A 233 -11.68 -20.63 28.79
C ILE A 233 -11.38 -22.13 28.97
N LEU A 234 -12.38 -22.98 29.22
CA LEU A 234 -12.16 -24.42 29.38
C LEU A 234 -12.91 -25.25 28.34
N THR A 235 -12.64 -25.01 27.06
CA THR A 235 -12.91 -25.96 25.99
C THR A 235 -12.16 -25.52 24.75
N HIS A 236 -11.01 -26.16 24.47
CA HIS A 236 -10.31 -26.31 23.18
C HIS A 236 -8.77 -26.25 23.36
N MET A 237 -8.23 -27.16 24.16
CA MET A 237 -6.89 -27.70 23.90
C MET A 237 -7.05 -28.91 22.98
N VAL A 238 -7.24 -28.66 21.68
CA VAL A 238 -6.93 -29.65 20.65
C VAL A 238 -5.71 -29.10 19.92
N HIS A 239 -4.59 -29.80 20.04
CA HIS A 239 -3.35 -29.48 19.33
C HIS A 239 -3.60 -29.60 17.82
N LEU A 240 -3.90 -28.48 17.18
CA LEU A 240 -3.60 -28.27 15.77
C LEU A 240 -2.40 -27.33 15.73
N ILE A 241 -1.32 -27.75 15.07
CA ILE A 241 -0.22 -26.87 14.69
C ILE A 241 -0.85 -25.83 13.77
N CYS A 242 -1.16 -24.65 14.31
CA CYS A 242 -1.81 -23.59 13.56
C CYS A 242 -0.74 -22.89 12.73
N VAL A 243 -0.78 -23.08 11.40
CA VAL A 243 0.11 -22.34 10.50
C VAL A 243 -0.40 -20.92 10.43
N VAL A 244 0.41 -19.98 10.91
CA VAL A 244 0.12 -18.54 10.86
C VAL A 244 1.00 -17.93 9.77
N VAL A 245 0.38 -17.29 8.77
CA VAL A 245 1.09 -16.54 7.72
C VAL A 245 0.59 -15.10 7.76
N ASN A 246 1.52 -14.14 7.79
CA ASN A 246 1.22 -12.70 7.96
C ASN A 246 0.34 -12.36 9.18
N GLY A 247 0.44 -13.14 10.26
CA GLY A 247 -0.37 -12.95 11.47
C GLY A 247 -1.78 -13.56 11.41
N PHE A 248 -2.14 -14.26 10.32
CA PHE A 248 -3.45 -14.90 10.16
C PHE A 248 -3.35 -16.43 10.15
N VAL A 249 -4.29 -17.08 10.81
CA VAL A 249 -4.42 -18.55 10.82
C VAL A 249 -4.88 -19.03 9.44
N CYS A 250 -4.09 -19.91 8.82
CA CYS A 250 -4.44 -20.56 7.56
C CYS A 250 -5.31 -21.79 7.80
N LYS A 251 -6.38 -21.94 7.02
CA LYS A 251 -7.21 -23.15 7.01
C LYS A 251 -6.56 -24.25 6.18
N ALA A 252 -6.78 -25.51 6.55
CA ALA A 252 -6.48 -26.62 5.65
C ALA A 252 -7.34 -26.49 4.38
N ILE A 253 -6.81 -26.83 3.21
CA ILE A 253 -7.51 -26.66 1.92
C ILE A 253 -8.90 -27.31 1.93
N LYS A 254 -9.04 -28.49 2.56
CA LYS A 254 -10.31 -29.20 2.71
C LYS A 254 -11.39 -28.44 3.51
N GLU A 255 -11.01 -27.42 4.27
CA GLU A 255 -11.90 -26.60 5.10
C GLU A 255 -12.23 -25.25 4.45
N VAL A 256 -11.55 -24.91 3.35
CA VAL A 256 -11.75 -23.67 2.60
C VAL A 256 -13.12 -23.69 1.94
N LYS A 257 -13.88 -22.61 2.11
CA LYS A 257 -15.24 -22.44 1.57
C LYS A 257 -15.34 -21.13 0.80
N ALA A 258 -16.36 -21.00 -0.06
CA ALA A 258 -16.61 -19.77 -0.80
C ALA A 258 -16.77 -18.52 0.11
N ASN A 259 -17.30 -18.70 1.32
CA ASN A 259 -17.45 -17.60 2.28
C ASN A 259 -16.11 -17.04 2.80
N ASP A 260 -15.00 -17.77 2.63
CA ASP A 260 -13.67 -17.27 3.00
C ASP A 260 -13.19 -16.18 2.02
N PHE A 261 -13.71 -16.16 0.79
CA PHE A 261 -13.35 -15.23 -0.27
C PHE A 261 -14.42 -14.16 -0.52
N PHE A 262 -15.39 -14.02 0.38
CA PHE A 262 -16.61 -13.24 0.15
C PHE A 262 -16.87 -12.20 1.23
N LEU A 263 -17.36 -11.03 0.81
CA LEU A 263 -17.95 -10.03 1.69
C LEU A 263 -19.28 -9.53 1.11
N SER A 264 -20.26 -9.26 1.97
CA SER A 264 -21.55 -8.68 1.57
C SER A 264 -21.79 -7.30 2.16
N GLY A 265 -22.67 -6.52 1.52
CA GLY A 265 -23.09 -5.21 2.00
C GLY A 265 -21.99 -4.15 1.97
N PHE A 266 -21.01 -4.31 1.07
CA PHE A 266 -19.97 -3.33 0.82
C PHE A 266 -20.54 -2.06 0.18
N ASP A 267 -21.69 -2.14 -0.48
CA ASP A 267 -22.45 -1.01 -1.03
C ASP A 267 -23.14 -0.13 0.03
N LYS A 268 -23.30 -0.61 1.27
CA LYS A 268 -23.98 0.17 2.31
C LYS A 268 -23.09 1.34 2.75
N PRO A 269 -23.62 2.57 2.85
CA PRO A 269 -22.82 3.73 3.22
C PRO A 269 -22.32 3.66 4.67
N SER A 270 -21.14 4.19 4.91
CA SER A 270 -20.57 4.41 6.25
C SER A 270 -21.09 5.71 6.88
N ASN A 271 -21.05 5.80 8.21
CA ASN A 271 -21.52 6.99 8.92
C ASN A 271 -20.52 8.15 8.80
N THR A 272 -20.86 9.19 8.05
CA THR A 272 -20.04 10.39 7.83
C THR A 272 -20.36 11.54 8.77
N LYS A 273 -21.22 11.36 9.78
CA LYS A 273 -21.52 12.38 10.81
C LYS A 273 -20.38 12.50 11.82
N ASN A 274 -19.25 13.04 11.38
CA ASN A 274 -18.07 13.34 12.19
C ASN A 274 -17.42 14.64 11.71
N LYS A 275 -16.39 15.12 12.42
CA LYS A 275 -15.74 16.42 12.14
C LYS A 275 -15.19 16.54 10.72
N VAL A 276 -14.68 15.46 10.16
CA VAL A 276 -14.08 15.45 8.81
C VAL A 276 -15.10 15.13 7.72
N GLY A 277 -16.29 14.65 8.06
CA GLY A 277 -17.35 14.34 7.11
C GLY A 277 -17.03 13.13 6.23
N PHE A 278 -16.22 12.19 6.71
CA PHE A 278 -15.70 11.07 5.93
C PHE A 278 -15.65 9.79 6.77
N ASN A 279 -15.86 8.65 6.11
CA ASN A 279 -15.69 7.35 6.75
C ASN A 279 -15.32 6.27 5.73
N VAL A 280 -14.70 5.20 6.22
CA VAL A 280 -14.21 4.08 5.43
C VAL A 280 -14.91 2.79 5.84
N LYS A 281 -15.25 1.96 4.85
CA LYS A 281 -15.59 0.56 5.07
C LYS A 281 -14.51 -0.34 4.47
N ASN A 282 -14.01 -1.24 5.30
CA ASN A 282 -12.91 -2.13 4.96
C ASN A 282 -13.39 -3.45 4.36
N ALA A 283 -12.70 -3.90 3.32
CA ALA A 283 -12.71 -5.26 2.79
C ALA A 283 -11.25 -5.76 2.75
N LEU A 284 -10.64 -5.78 3.93
CA LEU A 284 -9.26 -6.23 4.18
C LEU A 284 -9.27 -7.71 4.61
N VAL A 285 -8.09 -8.26 4.92
CA VAL A 285 -7.92 -9.66 5.37
C VAL A 285 -8.75 -10.02 6.61
N ASN A 286 -9.05 -9.03 7.45
CA ASN A 286 -9.92 -9.21 8.61
C ASN A 286 -11.40 -9.46 8.23
N GLN A 287 -11.84 -8.97 7.07
CA GLN A 287 -13.21 -9.14 6.57
C GLN A 287 -13.31 -10.29 5.55
N ILE A 288 -12.24 -10.52 4.77
CA ILE A 288 -12.17 -11.57 3.76
C ILE A 288 -10.90 -12.40 4.02
N PRO A 289 -10.94 -13.42 4.89
CA PRO A 289 -9.74 -14.18 5.26
C PRO A 289 -8.99 -14.79 4.07
N GLY A 290 -9.70 -15.11 2.98
CA GLY A 290 -9.18 -15.66 1.75
C GLY A 290 -8.25 -14.74 0.96
N ILE A 291 -8.15 -13.44 1.29
CA ILE A 291 -7.15 -12.55 0.66
C ILE A 291 -5.78 -12.61 1.33
N ASN A 292 -5.62 -13.37 2.43
CA ASN A 292 -4.30 -13.53 3.02
C ASN A 292 -3.31 -14.03 1.97
N THR A 293 -2.11 -13.42 1.92
CA THR A 293 -1.05 -13.66 0.92
C THR A 293 -1.41 -13.35 -0.53
N LEU A 294 -2.57 -12.76 -0.83
CA LEU A 294 -2.99 -12.50 -2.21
C LEU A 294 -2.68 -11.08 -2.72
N GLY A 295 -2.11 -10.21 -1.88
CA GLY A 295 -1.54 -8.94 -2.31
C GLY A 295 -2.57 -7.90 -2.77
N VAL A 296 -3.83 -8.04 -2.39
CA VAL A 296 -4.90 -7.11 -2.80
C VAL A 296 -5.98 -6.98 -1.72
N SER A 297 -6.56 -5.80 -1.59
CA SER A 297 -7.75 -5.55 -0.77
C SER A 297 -8.55 -4.35 -1.29
N LEU A 298 -9.73 -4.10 -0.70
CA LEU A 298 -10.61 -3.00 -1.08
C LEU A 298 -11.03 -2.18 0.13
N VAL A 299 -11.28 -0.90 -0.09
CA VAL A 299 -11.98 -0.01 0.83
C VAL A 299 -13.04 0.80 0.09
N ARG A 300 -14.18 1.03 0.74
CA ARG A 300 -15.19 1.97 0.29
C ARG A 300 -15.03 3.26 1.07
N LEU A 301 -15.04 4.37 0.34
CA LEU A 301 -14.91 5.72 0.83
C LEU A 301 -16.26 6.42 0.72
N ASP A 302 -16.82 6.87 1.85
CA ASP A 302 -18.05 7.67 1.87
C ASP A 302 -17.73 9.09 2.38
N PHE A 303 -18.13 10.10 1.62
CA PHE A 303 -17.93 11.51 1.94
C PHE A 303 -19.27 12.23 2.05
N ALA A 304 -19.49 12.93 3.16
CA ALA A 304 -20.53 13.96 3.24
C ALA A 304 -20.20 15.11 2.26
N PRO A 305 -21.16 16.02 1.96
CA PRO A 305 -20.84 17.28 1.27
C PRO A 305 -19.66 17.97 1.95
N TYR A 306 -18.65 18.37 1.17
CA TYR A 306 -17.42 18.96 1.69
C TYR A 306 -16.59 18.08 2.63
N GLY A 307 -16.93 16.79 2.75
CA GLY A 307 -16.21 15.78 3.52
C GLY A 307 -14.80 15.55 3.00
N GLU A 308 -13.87 15.16 3.86
CA GLU A 308 -12.49 14.89 3.45
C GLU A 308 -11.92 13.67 4.16
N ASN A 309 -11.13 12.91 3.42
CA ASN A 309 -10.15 11.99 3.96
C ASN A 309 -8.86 12.80 4.18
N PRO A 310 -8.47 13.05 5.45
CA PRO A 310 -7.29 13.86 5.77
C PRO A 310 -6.02 13.32 5.11
N SER A 311 -4.97 14.13 5.09
CA SER A 311 -3.68 13.68 4.57
C SER A 311 -3.21 12.42 5.29
N HIS A 312 -2.88 11.38 4.52
CA HIS A 312 -2.47 10.09 5.02
C HIS A 312 -1.53 9.38 4.05
N THR A 313 -0.98 8.25 4.49
CA THR A 313 -0.16 7.35 3.66
C THR A 313 -0.45 5.90 3.99
N HIS A 314 -0.20 5.02 3.02
CA HIS A 314 -0.25 3.58 3.14
C HIS A 314 1.18 3.03 3.03
N PRO A 315 1.83 2.64 4.14
CA PRO A 315 3.23 2.20 4.13
C PRO A 315 3.43 0.88 3.36
N CYS A 316 2.36 0.09 3.17
CA CYS A 316 2.44 -1.23 2.57
C CYS A 316 1.59 -1.39 1.30
N ALA A 317 1.00 -0.32 0.74
CA ALA A 317 0.17 -0.42 -0.45
C ALA A 317 0.17 0.82 -1.32
N THR A 318 0.14 0.61 -2.64
CA THR A 318 -0.40 1.57 -3.61
C THR A 318 -1.92 1.57 -3.51
N GLU A 319 -2.55 2.73 -3.66
CA GLU A 319 -4.01 2.88 -3.77
C GLU A 319 -4.40 3.22 -5.22
N ILE A 320 -5.42 2.56 -5.76
CA ILE A 320 -6.10 2.97 -6.99
C ILE A 320 -7.57 3.21 -6.69
N LEU A 321 -8.04 4.43 -6.91
CA LEU A 321 -9.37 4.92 -6.54
C LEU A 321 -10.24 5.08 -7.77
N THR A 322 -11.47 4.59 -7.72
CA THR A 322 -12.54 4.84 -8.71
C THR A 322 -13.68 5.60 -8.07
N VAL A 323 -14.07 6.75 -8.63
CA VAL A 323 -15.22 7.53 -8.15
C VAL A 323 -16.50 6.90 -8.65
N LEU A 324 -17.39 6.52 -7.72
CA LEU A 324 -18.70 5.97 -8.05
C LEU A 324 -19.77 7.05 -8.16
N GLU A 325 -19.69 8.07 -7.29
CA GLU A 325 -20.67 9.17 -7.20
C GLU A 325 -20.00 10.46 -6.70
N GLY A 326 -20.49 11.62 -7.16
CA GLY A 326 -20.01 12.93 -6.72
C GLY A 326 -18.75 13.42 -7.43
N THR A 327 -18.10 14.42 -6.82
CA THR A 327 -16.89 15.07 -7.35
C THR A 327 -15.85 15.19 -6.24
N LEU A 328 -14.68 14.60 -6.46
CA LEU A 328 -13.58 14.56 -5.50
C LEU A 328 -12.39 15.35 -6.03
N TYR A 329 -11.82 16.24 -5.22
CA TYR A 329 -10.50 16.80 -5.42
C TYR A 329 -9.49 16.01 -4.60
N MET A 330 -8.42 15.55 -5.24
CA MET A 330 -7.43 14.71 -4.59
C MET A 330 -6.04 14.96 -5.15
N GLY A 331 -5.04 14.49 -4.41
CA GLY A 331 -3.67 14.51 -4.88
C GLY A 331 -2.70 13.86 -3.91
N PHE A 332 -1.48 13.67 -4.39
CA PHE A 332 -0.34 13.19 -3.63
C PHE A 332 0.86 14.12 -3.81
N VAL A 333 1.79 14.04 -2.86
CA VAL A 333 3.01 14.85 -2.85
C VAL A 333 4.21 13.99 -3.23
N LEU A 334 4.93 14.41 -4.26
CA LEU A 334 6.25 13.89 -4.60
C LEU A 334 7.30 14.71 -3.87
N SER A 335 7.99 14.09 -2.92
CA SER A 335 9.06 14.73 -2.15
C SER A 335 10.42 14.24 -2.64
N ASN A 336 11.29 15.18 -3.01
CA ASN A 336 12.72 14.91 -3.19
C ASN A 336 13.53 15.75 -2.20
N GLN A 337 14.84 15.53 -2.14
CA GLN A 337 15.72 16.16 -1.13
C GLN A 337 15.59 17.69 -1.03
N ASN A 338 15.13 18.38 -2.09
CA ASN A 338 15.08 19.85 -2.13
C ASN A 338 13.72 20.44 -2.55
N THR A 339 12.75 19.65 -3.01
CA THR A 339 11.46 20.15 -3.53
C THR A 339 10.33 19.16 -3.28
N ASN A 340 9.13 19.71 -3.01
CA ASN A 340 7.89 18.95 -2.88
C ASN A 340 6.93 19.38 -3.98
N THR A 341 6.53 18.45 -4.83
CA THR A 341 5.63 18.70 -5.97
C THR A 341 4.28 18.08 -5.70
N LEU A 342 3.22 18.88 -5.76
CA LEU A 342 1.85 18.41 -5.60
C LEU A 342 1.28 17.95 -6.94
N ILE A 343 0.88 16.68 -7.03
CA ILE A 343 0.18 16.11 -8.17
C ILE A 343 -1.30 15.97 -7.80
N THR A 344 -2.17 16.78 -8.42
CA THR A 344 -3.60 16.82 -8.08
C THR A 344 -4.51 16.75 -9.28
N LYS A 345 -5.73 16.26 -9.05
CA LYS A 345 -6.81 16.27 -10.03
C LYS A 345 -8.18 16.40 -9.37
N VAL A 346 -9.14 16.95 -10.11
CA VAL A 346 -10.56 16.84 -9.79
C VAL A 346 -11.11 15.66 -10.57
N LEU A 347 -11.72 14.71 -9.88
CA LEU A 347 -12.35 13.51 -10.42
C LEU A 347 -13.87 13.60 -10.30
N ASN A 348 -14.55 13.09 -11.32
CA ASN A 348 -15.98 12.87 -11.36
C ASN A 348 -16.29 11.36 -11.40
N LYS A 349 -17.59 11.00 -11.32
CA LYS A 349 -18.03 9.62 -11.48
C LYS A 349 -17.40 8.95 -12.71
N GLY A 350 -16.84 7.76 -12.51
CA GLY A 350 -16.15 6.99 -13.56
C GLY A 350 -14.67 7.31 -13.73
N ASP A 351 -14.17 8.35 -13.07
CA ASP A 351 -12.76 8.67 -13.10
C ASP A 351 -11.97 7.80 -12.12
N VAL A 352 -10.74 7.49 -12.52
CA VAL A 352 -9.77 6.69 -11.79
C VAL A 352 -8.53 7.51 -11.51
N PHE A 353 -7.96 7.36 -10.31
CA PHE A 353 -6.68 7.96 -9.96
C PHE A 353 -5.82 7.05 -9.09
N VAL A 354 -4.51 7.14 -9.25
CA VAL A 354 -3.52 6.26 -8.60
C VAL A 354 -2.68 7.05 -7.60
N PHE A 355 -2.55 6.52 -6.38
CA PHE A 355 -1.68 7.03 -5.33
C PHE A 355 -0.54 6.02 -5.08
N PRO A 356 0.71 6.36 -5.41
CA PRO A 356 1.85 5.47 -5.19
C PRO A 356 2.07 5.14 -3.71
N ILE A 357 2.56 3.93 -3.45
CA ILE A 357 2.87 3.42 -2.10
C ILE A 357 3.73 4.39 -1.29
N GLY A 358 3.37 4.57 -0.01
CA GLY A 358 4.14 5.37 0.94
C GLY A 358 4.06 6.89 0.77
N LEU A 359 3.48 7.41 -0.33
CA LEU A 359 3.36 8.85 -0.54
C LEU A 359 2.20 9.47 0.24
N ILE A 360 2.41 10.68 0.76
CA ILE A 360 1.36 11.45 1.43
C ILE A 360 0.34 11.90 0.39
N HIS A 361 -0.92 11.58 0.62
CA HIS A 361 -2.03 11.93 -0.25
C HIS A 361 -3.31 12.24 0.54
N PHE A 362 -4.30 12.82 -0.15
CA PHE A 362 -5.59 13.21 0.42
C PHE A 362 -6.70 13.09 -0.62
N GLN A 363 -7.94 12.99 -0.16
CA GLN A 363 -9.13 13.08 -1.00
C GLN A 363 -10.18 13.96 -0.31
N ALA A 364 -10.77 14.91 -1.04
CA ALA A 364 -11.77 15.83 -0.52
C ALA A 364 -12.96 15.92 -1.47
N ASN A 365 -14.17 15.73 -0.95
CA ASN A 365 -15.38 16.05 -1.68
C ASN A 365 -15.52 17.57 -1.79
N ILE A 366 -15.54 18.09 -3.01
CA ILE A 366 -15.74 19.53 -3.27
C ILE A 366 -17.17 19.86 -3.69
N GLY A 367 -18.01 18.83 -3.82
CA GLY A 367 -19.41 18.92 -4.18
C GLY A 367 -20.33 19.26 -3.01
N ARG A 368 -21.53 19.74 -3.37
CA ARG A 368 -22.65 19.99 -2.44
C ARG A 368 -23.45 18.75 -2.09
N THR A 369 -23.20 17.65 -2.79
CA THR A 369 -23.82 16.34 -2.54
C THR A 369 -22.80 15.39 -1.93
N PRO A 370 -23.24 14.32 -1.26
CA PRO A 370 -22.33 13.23 -0.88
C PRO A 370 -21.56 12.69 -2.09
N ALA A 371 -20.39 12.13 -1.83
CA ALA A 371 -19.56 11.45 -2.82
C ALA A 371 -19.18 10.06 -2.30
N VAL A 372 -19.03 9.11 -3.23
CA VAL A 372 -18.69 7.72 -2.94
C VAL A 372 -17.58 7.28 -3.89
N ALA A 373 -16.57 6.61 -3.35
CA ALA A 373 -15.52 5.98 -4.14
C ALA A 373 -15.20 4.58 -3.61
N ILE A 374 -14.62 3.74 -4.46
CA ILE A 374 -13.98 2.49 -4.06
C ILE A 374 -12.50 2.62 -4.38
N SER A 375 -11.66 2.24 -3.41
CA SER A 375 -10.22 2.15 -3.62
C SER A 375 -9.76 0.72 -3.44
N THR A 376 -8.92 0.26 -4.37
CA THR A 376 -8.19 -0.99 -4.27
C THR A 376 -6.78 -0.71 -3.77
N LEU A 377 -6.28 -1.57 -2.90
CA LEU A 377 -4.96 -1.45 -2.28
C LEU A 377 -4.11 -2.65 -2.66
N SER A 378 -2.86 -2.44 -3.04
CA SER A 378 -1.92 -3.49 -3.50
C SER A 378 -1.36 -4.35 -2.35
N SER A 379 -2.16 -4.55 -1.30
CA SER A 379 -1.84 -5.38 -0.14
C SER A 379 -3.12 -5.79 0.57
N GLN A 380 -3.12 -7.00 1.13
CA GLN A 380 -4.18 -7.50 2.01
C GLN A 380 -4.27 -6.75 3.35
N ASN A 381 -3.17 -6.11 3.79
CA ASN A 381 -3.09 -5.26 4.96
C ASN A 381 -2.22 -4.02 4.64
N PRO A 382 -2.83 -2.97 4.11
CA PRO A 382 -2.12 -1.81 3.57
C PRO A 382 -1.43 -0.94 4.64
N GLY A 383 -1.90 -1.02 5.90
CA GLY A 383 -1.60 -0.03 6.94
C GLY A 383 -2.16 1.35 6.58
N VAL A 384 -2.42 2.20 7.57
CA VAL A 384 -2.83 3.60 7.36
C VAL A 384 -2.12 4.46 8.40
N ILE A 385 -1.51 5.55 7.96
CA ILE A 385 -0.93 6.58 8.82
C ILE A 385 -1.60 7.90 8.48
N THR A 386 -2.50 8.39 9.33
CA THR A 386 -3.15 9.71 9.15
C THR A 386 -2.25 10.78 9.73
N ILE A 387 -1.72 11.65 8.87
CA ILE A 387 -0.64 12.57 9.24
C ILE A 387 -1.01 13.47 10.43
N PRO A 388 -2.18 14.14 10.47
CA PRO A 388 -2.56 14.95 11.63
C PRO A 388 -2.63 14.13 12.93
N ASN A 389 -3.23 12.93 12.87
CA ASN A 389 -3.37 12.07 14.04
C ASN A 389 -2.02 11.52 14.52
N SER A 390 -1.14 11.11 13.61
CA SER A 390 0.16 10.54 13.98
C SER A 390 1.16 11.60 14.46
N VAL A 391 1.08 12.84 13.99
CA VAL A 391 2.00 13.92 14.42
C VAL A 391 1.49 14.70 15.62
N PHE A 392 0.21 15.07 15.62
CA PHE A 392 -0.36 15.93 16.68
C PHE A 392 -1.23 15.16 17.68
N GLY A 393 -1.58 13.91 17.39
CA GLY A 393 -2.42 13.04 18.23
C GLY A 393 -1.74 11.77 18.72
N SER A 394 -0.42 11.62 18.59
CA SER A 394 0.31 10.41 19.04
C SER A 394 0.24 10.23 20.54
N HIS A 395 0.32 9.03 21.10
CA HIS A 395 0.39 8.86 22.56
C HIS A 395 1.64 8.07 23.00
N PRO A 396 2.49 8.60 23.90
CA PRO A 396 2.51 9.98 24.44
C PRO A 396 2.73 11.07 23.35
N PRO A 397 2.56 12.38 23.65
CA PRO A 397 2.72 13.42 22.64
C PRO A 397 4.19 13.56 22.25
N ILE A 398 4.44 13.87 20.98
CA ILE A 398 5.72 14.44 20.57
C ILE A 398 5.87 15.81 21.26
N PHE A 399 7.06 16.11 21.77
CA PHE A 399 7.31 17.39 22.45
C PHE A 399 6.98 18.56 21.54
N ASP A 400 6.24 19.51 22.10
CA ASP A 400 5.79 20.73 21.45
C ASP A 400 6.94 21.58 20.89
N ASP A 401 8.09 21.64 21.57
CA ASP A 401 9.28 22.36 21.11
C ASP A 401 9.87 21.75 19.84
N ILE A 402 9.79 20.42 19.70
CA ILE A 402 10.22 19.70 18.49
C ILE A 402 9.28 20.03 17.34
N LEU A 403 7.97 19.93 17.57
CA LEU A 403 6.99 20.25 16.54
C LEU A 403 7.02 21.74 16.16
N ALA A 404 7.20 22.65 17.12
CA ALA A 404 7.26 24.09 16.87
C ALA A 404 8.43 24.44 15.95
N LYS A 405 9.58 23.82 16.18
CA LYS A 405 10.76 23.95 15.33
C LYS A 405 10.57 23.30 13.96
N ALA A 406 10.03 22.09 13.92
CA ALA A 406 9.78 21.34 12.69
C ALA A 406 8.84 22.08 11.73
N PHE A 407 7.74 22.61 12.28
CA PHE A 407 6.73 23.36 11.52
C PHE A 407 7.06 24.85 11.40
N GLN A 408 8.09 25.34 12.10
CA GLN A 408 8.53 26.74 12.12
C GLN A 408 7.40 27.68 12.54
N VAL A 409 6.68 27.31 13.60
CA VAL A 409 5.56 28.06 14.17
C VAL A 409 5.75 28.25 15.66
N ASP A 410 4.98 29.18 16.24
CA ASP A 410 4.94 29.34 17.70
C ASP A 410 4.44 28.06 18.39
N LYS A 411 5.04 27.75 19.54
CA LYS A 411 4.63 26.66 20.43
C LYS A 411 3.12 26.66 20.73
N LYS A 412 2.53 27.85 20.89
CA LYS A 412 1.07 28.00 21.10
C LYS A 412 0.23 27.48 19.93
N VAL A 413 0.75 27.54 18.69
CA VAL A 413 0.09 26.96 17.52
C VAL A 413 0.13 25.43 17.61
N ILE A 414 1.26 24.87 18.03
CA ILE A 414 1.39 23.43 18.28
C ILE A 414 0.46 22.97 19.40
N ASP A 415 0.43 23.68 20.53
CA ASP A 415 -0.45 23.39 21.65
C ASP A 415 -1.92 23.40 21.20
N HIS A 416 -2.28 24.39 20.37
CA HIS A 416 -3.61 24.47 19.78
C HIS A 416 -3.92 23.29 18.85
N LEU A 417 -2.97 22.89 18.00
CA LEU A 417 -3.10 21.74 17.11
C LEU A 417 -3.24 20.43 17.91
N GLN A 418 -2.35 20.18 18.88
CA GLN A 418 -2.43 19.01 19.76
C GLN A 418 -3.75 18.99 20.54
N ALA A 419 -4.21 20.11 21.09
CA ALA A 419 -5.49 20.16 21.82
C ALA A 419 -6.69 19.66 20.99
N GLN A 420 -6.68 19.79 19.66
CA GLN A 420 -7.76 19.28 18.80
C GLN A 420 -7.90 17.76 18.82
N PHE A 421 -6.81 17.03 19.03
CA PHE A 421 -6.76 15.55 18.94
C PHE A 421 -6.81 14.86 20.31
N TRP A 422 -6.49 15.58 21.39
CA TRP A 422 -6.28 14.99 22.73
C TRP A 422 -7.48 15.06 23.67
N MET A 423 -8.52 15.83 23.33
CA MET A 423 -9.72 16.00 24.15
C MET A 423 -10.60 14.75 24.31
N ALA A 424 -10.22 13.60 23.71
CA ALA A 424 -11.04 12.37 23.69
C ALA A 424 -10.33 11.09 24.21
N ALA A 425 -9.07 11.14 24.61
CA ALA A 425 -8.31 9.93 24.95
C ALA A 425 -8.28 9.64 26.46
N HIS A 426 -9.37 9.07 26.99
CA HIS A 426 -9.31 8.27 28.23
C HIS A 426 -10.01 6.94 27.97
N ILE A 427 -9.27 5.93 27.52
CA ILE A 427 -9.50 4.50 27.79
C ILE A 427 -8.20 3.72 27.52
N LEU A 428 -7.96 2.77 28.42
CA LEU A 428 -6.74 2.08 28.82
C LEU A 428 -6.10 1.18 27.75
N LEU A 429 -4.76 1.16 27.73
CA LEU A 429 -3.90 0.24 26.96
C LEU A 429 -3.59 -1.02 27.78
N LEU A 430 -3.69 -2.21 27.16
CA LEU A 430 -3.00 -3.42 27.64
C LEU A 430 -2.34 -4.13 26.46
N ALA A 431 -1.05 -4.44 26.62
CA ALA A 431 -0.18 -5.01 25.60
C ALA A 431 0.19 -6.48 25.87
N LEU A 432 0.27 -7.22 24.76
CA LEU A 432 1.16 -8.35 24.40
C LEU A 432 1.05 -9.70 25.13
N LEU A 433 0.84 -10.75 24.31
CA LEU A 433 1.41 -12.08 24.49
C LEU A 433 1.90 -12.61 23.12
N SER A 434 3.20 -12.92 23.05
CA SER A 434 3.87 -13.55 21.91
C SER A 434 3.86 -15.07 22.05
N LEU A 435 3.41 -15.79 21.02
CA LEU A 435 3.59 -17.24 20.89
C LEU A 435 4.50 -17.53 19.69
N SER A 436 5.53 -18.36 19.92
CA SER A 436 6.49 -18.82 18.92
C SER A 436 5.79 -19.53 17.77
N SER A 437 5.74 -18.87 16.62
CA SER A 437 5.33 -19.45 15.34
C SER A 437 6.41 -19.15 14.31
N THR A 438 6.64 -20.10 13.41
CA THR A 438 7.53 -19.92 12.27
C THR A 438 6.90 -18.89 11.32
N LEU A 439 7.47 -17.69 11.28
CA LEU A 439 7.03 -16.63 10.38
C LEU A 439 7.56 -16.91 8.97
N ILE A 440 6.66 -16.98 7.99
CA ILE A 440 7.00 -17.02 6.57
C ILE A 440 6.79 -15.60 6.04
N HIS A 441 7.87 -14.96 5.60
CA HIS A 441 7.83 -13.65 4.95
C HIS A 441 8.10 -13.82 3.45
N ALA A 442 7.13 -13.42 2.64
CA ALA A 442 7.31 -13.14 1.24
C ALA A 442 6.86 -11.68 1.02
N TYR A 443 7.78 -10.81 0.63
CA TYR A 443 7.51 -9.43 0.25
C TYR A 443 8.06 -9.25 -1.17
N ASP A 444 7.35 -8.47 -1.99
CA ASP A 444 7.85 -8.08 -3.31
C ASP A 444 9.09 -7.18 -3.15
N PRO A 445 10.01 -7.09 -4.13
CA PRO A 445 11.13 -6.16 -4.03
C PRO A 445 10.64 -4.74 -3.74
N SER A 446 11.23 -4.08 -2.75
CA SER A 446 10.90 -2.69 -2.42
C SER A 446 11.11 -1.81 -3.67
N PRO A 447 10.22 -0.82 -3.93
CA PRO A 447 10.45 0.11 -5.02
C PRO A 447 11.80 0.83 -4.81
N LEU A 448 12.50 1.21 -5.88
CA LEU A 448 13.79 1.91 -5.79
C LEU A 448 13.67 3.43 -6.01
N GLN A 449 12.46 3.90 -6.30
CA GLN A 449 12.10 5.29 -6.52
C GLN A 449 10.61 5.52 -6.19
N ASP A 450 10.19 6.78 -6.03
CA ASP A 450 8.82 7.11 -5.61
C ASP A 450 7.76 6.79 -6.69
N ILE A 451 8.12 7.00 -7.97
CA ILE A 451 7.26 6.73 -9.12
C ILE A 451 8.08 6.25 -10.32
N CYS A 452 7.51 5.40 -11.17
CA CYS A 452 8.08 4.99 -12.45
C CYS A 452 7.01 5.07 -13.55
N VAL A 453 6.62 6.27 -13.99
CA VAL A 453 5.63 6.38 -15.08
C VAL A 453 6.20 5.76 -16.36
N ALA A 454 5.49 4.79 -16.95
CA ALA A 454 5.92 4.08 -18.15
C ALA A 454 6.13 5.04 -19.34
N ASP A 455 7.29 4.94 -19.99
CA ASP A 455 7.49 5.50 -21.33
C ASP A 455 7.00 4.50 -22.38
N LEU A 456 5.74 4.66 -22.77
CA LEU A 456 5.08 3.81 -23.77
C LEU A 456 5.66 3.92 -25.18
N LYS A 457 6.55 4.90 -25.44
CA LYS A 457 7.17 5.13 -26.75
C LYS A 457 8.62 4.63 -26.84
N SER A 458 9.20 4.19 -25.72
CA SER A 458 10.59 3.77 -25.70
C SER A 458 10.80 2.49 -26.53
N PRO A 459 11.86 2.41 -27.35
CA PRO A 459 12.25 1.20 -28.07
C PRO A 459 12.98 0.18 -27.19
N VAL A 460 13.28 0.51 -25.93
CA VAL A 460 14.06 -0.33 -25.02
C VAL A 460 13.17 -1.39 -24.37
N PHE A 461 13.52 -2.67 -24.56
CA PHE A 461 12.84 -3.80 -23.94
C PHE A 461 13.48 -4.18 -22.61
N VAL A 462 12.67 -4.22 -21.54
CA VAL A 462 13.04 -4.67 -20.20
C VAL A 462 11.93 -5.59 -19.64
N ASN A 463 12.18 -6.29 -18.53
CA ASN A 463 11.14 -7.00 -17.79
C ASN A 463 10.21 -5.97 -17.08
N GLY A 464 9.27 -5.39 -17.83
CA GLY A 464 8.41 -4.27 -17.41
C GLY A 464 8.37 -3.17 -18.46
N ARG A 465 8.27 -1.91 -18.02
CA ARG A 465 8.40 -0.72 -18.87
C ARG A 465 9.50 0.18 -18.30
N VAL A 466 10.29 0.79 -19.18
CA VAL A 466 11.20 1.88 -18.77
C VAL A 466 10.39 3.07 -18.25
N CYS A 467 10.96 3.83 -17.32
CA CYS A 467 10.32 5.03 -16.78
C CYS A 467 10.69 6.25 -17.63
N LYS A 468 9.80 7.23 -17.69
CA LYS A 468 10.17 8.60 -18.04
C LYS A 468 10.87 9.28 -16.85
N ASP A 469 11.51 10.42 -17.09
CA ASP A 469 12.08 11.27 -16.03
C ASP A 469 10.97 11.63 -15.01
N PRO A 470 11.14 11.31 -13.71
CA PRO A 470 10.17 11.64 -12.66
C PRO A 470 9.82 13.14 -12.58
N LYS A 471 10.71 14.04 -13.00
CA LYS A 471 10.45 15.49 -13.06
C LYS A 471 9.41 15.89 -14.10
N LEU A 472 9.12 15.01 -15.07
CA LEU A 472 8.11 15.20 -16.11
C LEU A 472 6.77 14.53 -15.76
N ALA A 473 6.64 13.98 -14.56
CA ALA A 473 5.38 13.41 -14.08
C ALA A 473 4.33 14.50 -13.87
N LYS A 474 3.11 14.22 -14.33
CA LYS A 474 1.93 15.09 -14.26
C LYS A 474 0.71 14.27 -13.85
N ALA A 475 -0.34 14.94 -13.39
CA ALA A 475 -1.56 14.26 -12.93
C ALA A 475 -2.20 13.34 -13.98
N ASP A 476 -2.09 13.68 -15.27
CA ASP A 476 -2.63 12.86 -16.36
C ASP A 476 -1.95 11.49 -16.50
N ASP A 477 -0.73 11.30 -15.98
CA ASP A 477 -0.08 10.00 -16.04
C ASP A 477 -0.70 8.99 -15.07
N PHE A 478 -1.43 9.46 -14.06
CA PHE A 478 -2.03 8.68 -12.98
C PHE A 478 -3.56 8.64 -13.08
N PHE A 479 -4.12 9.10 -14.19
CA PHE A 479 -5.55 9.33 -14.36
C PHE A 479 -6.12 8.56 -15.54
N PHE A 480 -7.34 8.06 -15.37
CA PHE A 480 -8.16 7.53 -16.46
C PHE A 480 -9.59 8.04 -16.32
N GLU A 481 -10.21 8.40 -17.43
CA GLU A 481 -11.61 8.82 -17.49
C GLU A 481 -12.47 7.81 -18.23
N GLY A 482 -13.76 7.76 -17.89
CA GLY A 482 -14.74 7.04 -18.71
C GLY A 482 -15.08 5.62 -18.24
N LEU A 483 -14.67 5.18 -17.04
CA LEU A 483 -15.19 3.91 -16.49
C LEU A 483 -16.66 3.98 -16.11
N ASP A 484 -17.30 5.15 -16.13
CA ASP A 484 -18.75 5.27 -16.01
C ASP A 484 -19.48 4.81 -17.29
N LYS A 485 -18.79 4.79 -18.44
CA LYS A 485 -19.37 4.42 -19.73
C LYS A 485 -19.44 2.90 -19.86
N PRO A 486 -20.60 2.33 -20.20
CA PRO A 486 -20.73 0.89 -20.39
C PRO A 486 -19.99 0.43 -21.66
N GLY A 487 -19.34 -0.73 -21.58
CA GLY A 487 -18.78 -1.42 -22.72
C GLY A 487 -19.84 -2.04 -23.63
N ASN A 488 -19.47 -2.30 -24.90
CA ASN A 488 -20.37 -2.95 -25.85
C ASN A 488 -20.42 -4.47 -25.62
N THR A 489 -21.55 -4.95 -25.10
CA THR A 489 -21.83 -6.37 -24.84
C THR A 489 -22.49 -7.10 -26.01
N SER A 490 -22.63 -6.47 -27.18
CA SER A 490 -23.20 -7.07 -28.39
C SER A 490 -22.19 -8.03 -29.06
N ASN A 491 -21.89 -9.13 -28.38
CA ASN A 491 -21.00 -10.19 -28.83
C ASN A 491 -21.49 -11.56 -28.32
N ASN A 492 -20.83 -12.65 -28.76
CA ASN A 492 -21.30 -14.01 -28.50
C ASN A 492 -21.31 -14.42 -27.02
N VAL A 493 -20.48 -13.79 -26.19
CA VAL A 493 -20.41 -14.08 -24.75
C VAL A 493 -21.22 -13.08 -23.93
N GLY A 494 -21.73 -12.01 -24.54
CA GLY A 494 -22.59 -11.05 -23.86
C GLY A 494 -21.91 -10.23 -22.77
N SER A 495 -20.58 -10.10 -22.79
CA SER A 495 -19.82 -9.33 -21.80
C SER A 495 -18.74 -8.45 -22.45
N LYS A 496 -18.31 -7.40 -21.74
CA LYS A 496 -17.20 -6.54 -22.16
C LYS A 496 -16.31 -6.20 -20.97
N VAL A 497 -15.04 -6.57 -21.05
CA VAL A 497 -14.00 -6.11 -20.11
C VAL A 497 -13.36 -4.83 -20.66
N THR A 498 -13.37 -3.78 -19.86
CA THR A 498 -12.72 -2.49 -20.14
C THR A 498 -11.52 -2.34 -19.21
N PRO A 499 -10.29 -2.62 -19.67
CA PRO A 499 -9.10 -2.63 -18.83
C PRO A 499 -8.62 -1.22 -18.50
N VAL A 500 -8.08 -1.06 -17.31
CA VAL A 500 -7.32 0.10 -16.83
C VAL A 500 -6.02 -0.41 -16.24
N PHE A 501 -5.16 -0.88 -17.16
CA PHE A 501 -3.85 -1.44 -16.86
C PHE A 501 -2.76 -0.39 -17.11
N VAL A 502 -1.49 -0.81 -17.00
CA VAL A 502 -0.33 0.06 -17.27
C VAL A 502 -0.34 0.73 -18.64
N ASP A 503 -1.00 0.13 -19.64
CA ASP A 503 -1.10 0.69 -20.98
C ASP A 503 -2.15 1.81 -21.09
N GLN A 504 -3.09 1.89 -20.14
CA GLN A 504 -4.09 2.97 -20.04
C GLN A 504 -3.67 4.04 -19.02
N ILE A 505 -3.08 3.64 -17.89
CA ILE A 505 -2.50 4.54 -16.89
C ILE A 505 -1.01 4.23 -16.77
N ALA A 506 -0.17 5.01 -17.45
CA ALA A 506 1.28 4.81 -17.45
C ALA A 506 1.89 4.88 -16.03
N GLY A 507 1.27 5.63 -15.12
CA GLY A 507 1.65 5.74 -13.72
C GLY A 507 1.47 4.47 -12.89
N LEU A 508 0.75 3.45 -13.38
CA LEU A 508 0.63 2.14 -12.72
C LEU A 508 1.91 1.31 -12.81
N ASN A 509 2.87 1.71 -13.65
CA ASN A 509 4.09 0.95 -13.83
C ASN A 509 4.90 0.90 -12.53
N THR A 510 5.36 -0.30 -12.21
CA THR A 510 6.00 -0.77 -10.97
C THR A 510 5.14 -0.72 -9.70
N LEU A 511 3.84 -0.41 -9.79
CA LEU A 511 2.98 -0.24 -8.62
C LEU A 511 2.17 -1.48 -8.22
N GLY A 512 2.26 -2.56 -9.00
CA GLY A 512 1.72 -3.87 -8.61
C GLY A 512 0.19 -3.93 -8.51
N ILE A 513 -0.54 -3.02 -9.16
CA ILE A 513 -2.01 -2.98 -9.12
C ILE A 513 -2.61 -2.47 -10.43
N SER A 514 -3.80 -2.94 -10.76
CA SER A 514 -4.60 -2.42 -11.87
C SER A 514 -6.09 -2.72 -11.66
N LEU A 515 -6.95 -2.28 -12.57
CA LEU A 515 -8.39 -2.56 -12.50
C LEU A 515 -9.03 -2.70 -13.87
N ALA A 516 -10.27 -3.17 -13.89
CA ALA A 516 -11.12 -3.23 -15.06
C ALA A 516 -12.59 -3.04 -14.66
N ARG A 517 -13.37 -2.42 -15.54
CA ARG A 517 -14.83 -2.52 -15.50
C ARG A 517 -15.27 -3.71 -16.34
N ILE A 518 -16.27 -4.43 -15.86
CA ILE A 518 -16.90 -5.53 -16.60
C ILE A 518 -18.39 -5.26 -16.70
N ASP A 519 -18.88 -5.17 -17.94
CA ASP A 519 -20.29 -5.06 -18.26
C ASP A 519 -20.82 -6.40 -18.78
N PHE A 520 -22.00 -6.81 -18.30
CA PHE A 520 -22.66 -8.04 -18.73
C PHE A 520 -24.07 -7.73 -19.23
N ALA A 521 -24.41 -8.19 -20.43
CA ALA A 521 -25.78 -8.32 -20.87
C ALA A 521 -26.54 -9.33 -19.98
N PRO A 522 -27.89 -9.36 -20.00
CA PRO A 522 -28.63 -10.47 -19.41
C PRO A 522 -28.10 -11.81 -19.94
N TYR A 523 -27.80 -12.75 -19.05
CA TYR A 523 -27.20 -14.05 -19.40
C TYR A 523 -25.81 -14.01 -20.02
N GLY A 524 -25.16 -12.84 -20.07
CA GLY A 524 -23.78 -12.72 -20.51
C GLY A 524 -22.80 -13.35 -19.53
N GLU A 525 -21.69 -13.85 -20.04
CA GLU A 525 -20.60 -14.42 -19.25
C GLU A 525 -19.27 -13.80 -19.62
N ASN A 526 -18.41 -13.63 -18.62
CA ASN A 526 -16.98 -13.57 -18.81
C ASN A 526 -16.50 -15.03 -18.69
N PRO A 527 -16.14 -15.68 -19.81
CA PRO A 527 -15.93 -17.11 -19.89
C PRO A 527 -14.82 -17.58 -18.95
N PRO A 528 -14.67 -18.90 -18.73
CA PRO A 528 -13.55 -19.44 -17.97
C PRO A 528 -12.20 -18.88 -18.46
N HIS A 529 -11.48 -18.21 -17.55
CA HIS A 529 -10.18 -17.61 -17.81
C HIS A 529 -9.29 -17.68 -16.58
N THR A 530 -8.02 -17.31 -16.74
CA THR A 530 -7.07 -17.18 -15.63
C THR A 530 -6.17 -15.97 -15.83
N HIS A 531 -5.73 -15.41 -14.72
CA HIS A 531 -4.74 -14.34 -14.66
C HIS A 531 -3.41 -14.92 -14.16
N PRO A 532 -2.42 -15.13 -15.05
CA PRO A 532 -1.16 -15.75 -14.66
C PRO A 532 -0.31 -14.89 -13.73
N ARG A 533 -0.59 -13.58 -13.64
CA ARG A 533 0.21 -12.62 -12.86
C ARG A 533 -0.55 -11.91 -11.75
N ALA A 534 -1.83 -12.17 -11.54
CA ALA A 534 -2.60 -11.46 -10.52
C ALA A 534 -3.72 -12.29 -9.89
N THR A 535 -3.96 -12.02 -8.61
CA THR A 535 -5.26 -12.24 -7.98
C THR A 535 -6.25 -11.20 -8.51
N GLU A 536 -7.50 -11.59 -8.73
CA GLU A 536 -8.61 -10.67 -9.00
C GLU A 536 -9.48 -10.51 -7.74
N ILE A 537 -9.85 -9.28 -7.40
CA ILE A 537 -10.92 -8.97 -6.44
C ILE A 537 -12.02 -8.18 -7.15
N LEU A 538 -13.25 -8.67 -7.08
CA LEU A 538 -14.39 -8.17 -7.85
C LEU A 538 -15.47 -7.62 -6.91
N THR A 539 -15.97 -6.42 -7.20
CA THR A 539 -17.14 -5.82 -6.56
C THR A 539 -18.29 -5.69 -7.55
N VAL A 540 -19.47 -6.21 -7.21
CA VAL A 540 -20.68 -6.03 -8.03
C VAL A 540 -21.29 -4.66 -7.75
N LEU A 541 -21.40 -3.83 -8.79
CA LEU A 541 -22.03 -2.51 -8.70
C LEU A 541 -23.54 -2.56 -9.00
N GLU A 542 -23.94 -3.42 -9.93
CA GLU A 542 -25.32 -3.59 -10.38
C GLU A 542 -25.59 -5.05 -10.80
N GLY A 543 -26.84 -5.49 -10.67
CA GLY A 543 -27.27 -6.83 -11.10
C GLY A 543 -26.85 -7.97 -10.17
N MET A 544 -26.77 -9.17 -10.74
CA MET A 544 -26.46 -10.42 -10.04
C MET A 544 -25.47 -11.25 -10.86
N LEU A 545 -24.42 -11.76 -10.22
CA LEU A 545 -23.40 -12.59 -10.88
C LEU A 545 -23.25 -13.93 -10.17
N TYR A 546 -23.32 -15.02 -10.92
CA TYR A 546 -22.81 -16.32 -10.51
C TYR A 546 -21.33 -16.41 -10.83
N VAL A 547 -20.50 -16.58 -9.81
CA VAL A 547 -19.04 -16.59 -9.96
C VAL A 547 -18.44 -17.85 -9.36
N GLY A 548 -17.24 -18.21 -9.81
CA GLY A 548 -16.48 -19.25 -9.14
C GLY A 548 -15.11 -19.49 -9.72
N PHE A 549 -14.27 -20.20 -8.96
CA PHE A 549 -12.95 -20.67 -9.38
C PHE A 549 -12.75 -22.14 -9.06
N VAL A 550 -11.87 -22.80 -9.79
CA VAL A 550 -11.58 -24.22 -9.67
C VAL A 550 -10.20 -24.42 -9.05
N LEU A 551 -10.12 -25.22 -7.98
CA LEU A 551 -8.85 -25.58 -7.34
C LEU A 551 -8.03 -26.51 -8.25
N SER A 552 -6.72 -26.61 -8.01
CA SER A 552 -5.82 -27.47 -8.79
C SER A 552 -6.14 -28.97 -8.66
N ASN A 553 -5.59 -29.79 -9.57
CA ASN A 553 -5.74 -31.25 -9.58
C ASN A 553 -5.42 -31.91 -8.23
N GLN A 554 -4.41 -31.41 -7.48
CA GLN A 554 -4.06 -31.95 -6.15
C GLN A 554 -5.18 -31.78 -5.12
N ASN A 555 -6.15 -30.89 -5.42
CA ASN A 555 -7.31 -30.54 -4.61
C ASN A 555 -8.62 -30.96 -5.31
N ASN A 556 -8.57 -32.02 -6.11
CA ASN A 556 -9.71 -32.67 -6.75
C ASN A 556 -10.52 -31.78 -7.70
N ASN A 557 -9.92 -30.74 -8.29
CA ASN A 557 -10.64 -29.83 -9.20
C ASN A 557 -11.94 -29.27 -8.59
N THR A 558 -11.91 -29.00 -7.29
CA THR A 558 -13.10 -28.58 -6.54
C THR A 558 -13.52 -27.18 -6.96
N LEU A 559 -14.79 -27.00 -7.33
CA LEU A 559 -15.38 -25.70 -7.64
C LEU A 559 -15.75 -24.94 -6.36
N ILE A 560 -15.20 -23.74 -6.20
CA ILE A 560 -15.61 -22.76 -5.18
C ILE A 560 -16.45 -21.70 -5.87
N THR A 561 -17.71 -21.56 -5.45
CA THR A 561 -18.68 -20.74 -6.19
C THR A 561 -19.66 -20.00 -5.28
N LYS A 562 -20.20 -18.89 -5.79
CA LYS A 562 -21.19 -18.07 -5.09
C LYS A 562 -22.04 -17.26 -6.08
N VAL A 563 -23.27 -16.96 -5.67
CA VAL A 563 -24.08 -15.91 -6.30
C VAL A 563 -23.86 -14.60 -5.55
N LEU A 564 -23.47 -13.58 -6.28
CA LEU A 564 -23.19 -12.22 -5.81
C LEU A 564 -24.33 -11.29 -6.24
N ASN A 565 -24.72 -10.39 -5.35
CA ASN A 565 -25.64 -9.29 -5.62
C ASN A 565 -24.87 -7.97 -5.59
N LYS A 566 -25.52 -6.87 -6.00
CA LYS A 566 -25.00 -5.52 -5.78
C LYS A 566 -24.43 -5.35 -4.37
N GLY A 567 -23.19 -4.84 -4.29
CA GLY A 567 -22.47 -4.61 -3.05
C GLY A 567 -21.74 -5.82 -2.48
N ASP A 568 -21.80 -6.97 -3.15
CA ASP A 568 -21.00 -8.12 -2.78
C ASP A 568 -19.60 -8.05 -3.42
N VAL A 569 -18.62 -8.56 -2.68
CA VAL A 569 -17.22 -8.66 -3.08
C VAL A 569 -16.81 -10.12 -3.10
N PHE A 570 -16.06 -10.54 -4.12
CA PHE A 570 -15.51 -11.88 -4.22
C PHE A 570 -14.07 -11.88 -4.75
N VAL A 571 -13.27 -12.87 -4.38
CA VAL A 571 -11.84 -12.94 -4.70
C VAL A 571 -11.53 -14.21 -5.48
N PHE A 572 -10.75 -14.07 -6.55
CA PHE A 572 -10.25 -15.16 -7.38
C PHE A 572 -8.71 -15.22 -7.25
N PRO A 573 -8.18 -16.29 -6.61
CA PRO A 573 -6.74 -16.42 -6.42
C PRO A 573 -5.94 -16.49 -7.73
N ILE A 574 -4.73 -15.93 -7.71
CA ILE A 574 -3.81 -15.92 -8.85
C ILE A 574 -3.66 -17.28 -9.52
N GLY A 575 -3.72 -17.29 -10.85
CA GLY A 575 -3.49 -18.48 -11.67
C GLY A 575 -4.63 -19.51 -11.69
N LEU A 576 -5.68 -19.36 -10.86
CA LEU A 576 -6.81 -20.29 -10.89
C LEU A 576 -7.79 -19.97 -12.02
N ILE A 577 -8.30 -21.03 -12.65
CA ILE A 577 -9.37 -20.90 -13.65
C ILE A 577 -10.64 -20.46 -12.95
N HIS A 578 -11.25 -19.37 -13.43
CA HIS A 578 -12.47 -18.80 -12.85
C HIS A 578 -13.35 -18.17 -13.92
N PHE A 579 -14.58 -17.82 -13.54
CA PHE A 579 -15.60 -17.24 -14.42
C PHE A 579 -16.51 -16.29 -13.65
N GLN A 580 -17.19 -15.42 -14.38
CA GLN A 580 -18.31 -14.62 -13.89
C GLN A 580 -19.45 -14.68 -14.91
N ALA A 581 -20.66 -15.02 -14.47
CA ALA A 581 -21.83 -15.14 -15.34
C ALA A 581 -23.00 -14.35 -14.78
N ASN A 582 -23.61 -13.49 -15.58
CA ASN A 582 -24.85 -12.82 -15.22
C ASN A 582 -26.01 -13.80 -15.34
N ILE A 583 -26.53 -14.29 -14.22
CA ILE A 583 -27.69 -15.21 -14.21
C ILE A 583 -29.03 -14.47 -14.12
N GLY A 584 -29.01 -13.13 -14.12
CA GLY A 584 -30.19 -12.28 -14.04
C GLY A 584 -30.80 -11.93 -15.40
N HIS A 585 -32.05 -11.48 -15.35
CA HIS A 585 -32.81 -10.99 -16.52
C HIS A 585 -32.44 -9.55 -16.94
N THR A 586 -31.58 -8.89 -16.16
CA THR A 586 -31.15 -7.50 -16.35
C THR A 586 -29.64 -7.43 -16.48
N PRO A 587 -29.08 -6.38 -17.11
CA PRO A 587 -27.63 -6.19 -17.15
C PRO A 587 -27.00 -6.19 -15.75
N ALA A 588 -25.72 -6.58 -15.68
CA ALA A 588 -24.91 -6.52 -14.48
C ALA A 588 -23.61 -5.75 -14.75
N VAL A 589 -23.08 -5.09 -13.72
CA VAL A 589 -21.85 -4.31 -13.80
C VAL A 589 -20.99 -4.63 -12.60
N ALA A 590 -19.69 -4.86 -12.83
CA ALA A 590 -18.71 -5.08 -11.78
C ALA A 590 -17.42 -4.28 -12.03
N ILE A 591 -16.70 -3.98 -10.94
CA ILE A 591 -15.31 -3.54 -10.99
C ILE A 591 -14.45 -4.67 -10.47
N ALA A 592 -13.49 -5.08 -11.29
CA ALA A 592 -12.42 -6.01 -10.93
C ALA A 592 -11.15 -5.22 -10.67
N ALA A 593 -10.37 -5.62 -9.67
CA ALA A 593 -9.04 -5.09 -9.43
C ALA A 593 -8.04 -6.22 -9.23
N PHE A 594 -6.79 -5.96 -9.61
CA PHE A 594 -5.78 -7.00 -9.78
C PHE A 594 -4.52 -6.69 -8.98
N SER A 595 -3.92 -7.70 -8.35
CA SER A 595 -2.63 -7.60 -7.66
C SER A 595 -1.42 -7.50 -8.62
N SER A 596 -1.61 -6.87 -9.78
CA SER A 596 -0.57 -6.60 -10.77
C SER A 596 -0.97 -5.44 -11.68
N GLN A 597 0.01 -4.64 -12.11
CA GLN A 597 -0.16 -3.59 -13.12
C GLN A 597 -0.54 -4.14 -14.52
N ASN A 598 -0.25 -5.43 -14.74
CA ASN A 598 -0.57 -6.16 -15.96
C ASN A 598 -0.91 -7.60 -15.57
N PRO A 599 -2.19 -7.92 -15.28
CA PRO A 599 -2.58 -9.24 -14.78
C PRO A 599 -2.36 -10.35 -15.81
N GLY A 600 -2.40 -10.00 -17.11
CA GLY A 600 -2.49 -10.95 -18.22
C GLY A 600 -3.81 -11.70 -18.19
N VAL A 601 -4.29 -12.15 -19.34
CA VAL A 601 -5.55 -12.90 -19.42
C VAL A 601 -5.33 -14.09 -20.33
N ILE A 602 -5.77 -15.25 -19.88
CA ILE A 602 -5.79 -16.48 -20.67
C ILE A 602 -7.23 -16.98 -20.67
N THR A 603 -8.01 -16.59 -21.70
CA THR A 603 -9.34 -17.14 -21.95
C THR A 603 -9.17 -18.60 -22.35
N ILE A 604 -9.68 -19.55 -21.55
CA ILE A 604 -9.31 -20.96 -21.66
C ILE A 604 -9.70 -21.54 -23.02
N ALA A 605 -10.94 -21.31 -23.45
CA ALA A 605 -11.44 -21.86 -24.70
C ALA A 605 -10.72 -21.26 -25.92
N ASN A 606 -10.50 -19.94 -25.95
CA ASN A 606 -9.75 -19.26 -27.01
C ASN A 606 -8.28 -19.73 -27.06
N SER A 607 -7.65 -19.89 -25.90
CA SER A 607 -6.23 -20.31 -25.84
C SER A 607 -6.04 -21.74 -26.32
N VAL A 608 -6.99 -22.64 -26.05
CA VAL A 608 -6.92 -24.06 -26.45
C VAL A 608 -7.37 -24.25 -27.91
N PHE A 609 -8.54 -23.73 -28.28
CA PHE A 609 -9.17 -24.00 -29.57
C PHE A 609 -8.98 -22.88 -30.61
N GLY A 610 -8.66 -21.66 -30.19
CA GLY A 610 -8.43 -20.48 -31.05
C GLY A 610 -6.94 -20.10 -31.23
N SER A 611 -6.01 -20.94 -30.76
CA SER A 611 -4.57 -20.72 -30.87
C SER A 611 -4.11 -20.56 -32.33
N LYS A 612 -3.05 -19.74 -32.52
CA LYS A 612 -2.46 -19.47 -33.83
C LYS A 612 -0.93 -19.66 -33.78
N PRO A 613 -0.37 -20.70 -34.43
CA PRO A 613 -1.06 -21.75 -35.20
C PRO A 613 -1.93 -22.67 -34.30
N PRO A 614 -2.96 -23.35 -34.85
CA PRO A 614 -3.81 -24.24 -34.06
C PRO A 614 -3.03 -25.41 -33.44
N ILE A 615 -3.38 -25.78 -32.21
CA ILE A 615 -2.93 -27.05 -31.61
C ILE A 615 -3.48 -28.22 -32.44
N SER A 616 -2.69 -29.27 -32.63
CA SER A 616 -3.13 -30.46 -33.37
C SER A 616 -4.43 -31.02 -32.81
N ASP A 617 -5.39 -31.15 -33.71
CA ASP A 617 -6.67 -31.83 -33.49
C ASP A 617 -6.53 -33.22 -32.86
N ASN A 618 -5.55 -34.02 -33.25
CA ASN A 618 -5.25 -35.33 -32.67
C ASN A 618 -4.80 -35.23 -31.21
N ILE A 619 -4.02 -34.20 -30.86
CA ILE A 619 -3.58 -33.94 -29.48
C ILE A 619 -4.79 -33.55 -28.64
N LEU A 620 -5.60 -32.61 -29.12
CA LEU A 620 -6.78 -32.15 -28.39
C LEU A 620 -7.85 -33.24 -28.27
N ALA A 621 -8.10 -34.02 -29.32
CA ALA A 621 -9.04 -35.14 -29.29
C ALA A 621 -8.66 -36.16 -28.22
N LYS A 622 -7.36 -36.47 -28.13
CA LYS A 622 -6.81 -37.35 -27.08
C LYS A 622 -6.88 -36.71 -25.69
N ALA A 623 -6.58 -35.41 -25.57
CA ALA A 623 -6.57 -34.71 -24.28
C ALA A 623 -7.98 -34.55 -23.68
N PHE A 624 -8.96 -34.20 -24.52
CA PHE A 624 -10.36 -34.02 -24.13
C PHE A 624 -11.19 -35.32 -24.21
N GLN A 625 -10.61 -36.40 -24.73
CA GLN A 625 -11.25 -37.72 -24.88
C GLN A 625 -12.53 -37.67 -25.72
N VAL A 626 -12.47 -36.92 -26.83
CA VAL A 626 -13.58 -36.74 -27.78
C VAL A 626 -13.13 -37.07 -29.19
N ASP A 627 -14.10 -37.27 -30.07
CA ASP A 627 -13.82 -37.43 -31.49
C ASP A 627 -13.22 -36.16 -32.08
N LYS A 628 -12.36 -36.37 -33.08
CA LYS A 628 -11.73 -35.29 -33.86
C LYS A 628 -12.74 -34.28 -34.41
N LYS A 629 -13.92 -34.74 -34.84
CA LYS A 629 -14.99 -33.87 -35.35
C LYS A 629 -15.48 -32.84 -34.34
N VAL A 630 -15.46 -33.18 -33.04
CA VAL A 630 -15.81 -32.24 -31.96
C VAL A 630 -14.72 -31.17 -31.84
N ILE A 631 -13.45 -31.57 -31.94
CA ILE A 631 -12.33 -30.62 -31.93
C ILE A 631 -12.37 -29.71 -33.16
N ASP A 632 -12.57 -30.28 -34.35
CA ASP A 632 -12.68 -29.52 -35.58
C ASP A 632 -13.83 -28.48 -35.48
N TYR A 633 -14.96 -28.88 -34.89
CA TYR A 633 -16.08 -27.97 -34.60
C TYR A 633 -15.67 -26.85 -33.63
N LEU A 634 -15.00 -27.18 -32.52
CA LEU A 634 -14.56 -26.19 -31.53
C LEU A 634 -13.51 -25.23 -32.11
N GLN A 635 -12.55 -25.73 -32.90
CA GLN A 635 -11.54 -24.90 -33.56
C GLN A 635 -12.12 -23.99 -34.65
N ALA A 636 -13.26 -24.39 -35.24
CA ALA A 636 -13.99 -23.57 -36.20
C ALA A 636 -14.86 -22.46 -35.57
N GLN A 637 -15.03 -22.45 -34.23
CA GLN A 637 -15.80 -21.40 -33.56
C GLN A 637 -15.07 -20.06 -33.56
N PHE A 638 -15.85 -18.97 -33.53
CA PHE A 638 -15.33 -17.62 -33.34
C PHE A 638 -15.10 -17.35 -31.85
N TRP A 639 -13.88 -17.61 -31.40
CA TRP A 639 -13.44 -17.29 -30.05
C TRP A 639 -13.22 -15.78 -29.90
N VAL A 640 -13.80 -15.20 -28.85
CA VAL A 640 -13.74 -13.77 -28.52
C VAL A 640 -12.99 -13.60 -27.21
N ASP A 641 -12.10 -12.61 -27.14
CA ASP A 641 -11.59 -12.09 -25.87
C ASP A 641 -12.48 -10.89 -25.47
N PRO A 642 -13.38 -11.06 -24.49
CA PRO A 642 -14.36 -10.03 -24.11
C PRO A 642 -13.72 -8.72 -23.65
#